data_AF-A0A1K1Q0F3-F1
#
_entry.id   AF-A0A1K1Q0F3-F1
#
_cell.length_a   1.000
_cell.length_b   1.000
_cell.length_c   1.000
_cell.angle_alpha   90.00
_cell.angle_beta   90.00
_cell.angle_gamma   90.00
#
_symmetry.space_group_name_H-M   'P 1'
#
loop_
_entity.id
_entity.type
_entity.pdbx_description
1 polymer ?
#
loop_
_entity_poly.entity_id
_entity_poly.type
_entity_poly.pdbx_seq_one_letter_code
_entity_poly.pdbx_strand_id
1 'polypeptide(L)'
;MKAVKYKKALSAALCAFMLCASPTAVLADRLPWYDQQSTVTGTGGAAATEHPLASAAAMRILQAGGNAVEAAIAASAVQGVVRPFSGGIGGGGYMHIYLKDTNQFIVLDHRDVAASSFGPSSFLDENGNEFADVIRDSSGVAVGVPGMVKAWEEALQLYGSGQLTLSDVLQPAIEAAEDGFYADHNFIREITENAERFRAFTSTTDIYLNPDGSVPAPGTLMKNPDLADTYRLIAQHGSSVFYQGEIGQALVQTVNHPPVSSSPSFQVLPGSMSMSDVQNYQTLTYSPLHVNYRGYDIYGLPPSSSAGATIGEALNILEGYPLASMPRSTALHYYLEASRRAFADRNAYLGDPNTFSGPMPISGMLSKNYAEQVRQEITERGTQRIVDAGNPWPFDANPQLQAQPLPSRGKQIFAADFAGTANGSPWDDTGKFATGFGIGSGSPGIGVTMSVYNEAGRIELPGAQYGYARASSVSAPVYDSEVLLRFKLDELGGNRNLRVWLRADDWNSTSAPHNGYGVEINTASDTIRMIRTRDSNGVYGLSTASHARTTDWQWLRFRVEGDQLRVRIWKDGEQEPRDSWTQSLQSQSVNSKGTFMLSAVELTGAAEGGGIQVDDIRVTELNPASLTADFSQAANGASWDSTNLFTTNVGIGSSNPGTGGVIDIQDGIGRMYVDKTKFAYARATSVMNAVYDSELLVKFKMDSLGADRNLRLWLRADGWNSTSAPHNGYGVEINTQSDTIRLLRTRQSNGIYGLTTIDHPRTTDWQWLRFRVEGNVLKVRLWNDGQPEPVDWLHQRTNGDVTAPGKWMASAIELTGGTGIQGGSFLIDELKVYNLDAVNTRESTIHLTVSDADGNIVAYTHTLNSIGGNAMVVPGYGFLLNNGLNTRVPSSSPEGHPNAPRPGMRSLSSMSPTIVLQNGEPVLALGSPGGQTILTSVLQVLINRLDFGMTLPQAVAAPRLSQNNGNAYGRTLIEPEVTAMPEYEQLRQLGQPFSISGLTYGIGSVNAIAFLPDGQVQPVSEPVRRGGGSAMVESLYPPASP
;
A
#
# COMPACT_ATOMS: atom_id res chain seq x y z
N MET A 1 71.45 -30.72 57.29
CA MET A 1 71.19 -32.15 57.57
C MET A 1 69.71 -32.43 57.37
N LYS A 2 69.39 -33.43 56.54
CA LYS A 2 68.11 -34.18 56.42
C LYS A 2 66.90 -33.36 55.91
N ALA A 3 66.58 -33.49 54.62
CA ALA A 3 65.73 -34.54 54.04
C ALA A 3 64.24 -34.17 54.17
N VAL A 4 63.61 -33.75 53.07
CA VAL A 4 62.87 -34.66 52.16
C VAL A 4 61.80 -35.42 52.93
N LYS A 5 60.60 -34.83 52.97
CA LYS A 5 59.29 -35.47 52.74
C LYS A 5 58.24 -34.35 52.76
N TYR A 6 57.26 -34.42 51.84
CA TYR A 6 56.10 -33.53 51.68
C TYR A 6 56.27 -32.21 50.88
N LYS A 7 56.72 -32.32 49.62
CA LYS A 7 56.41 -31.34 48.54
C LYS A 7 55.94 -32.01 47.25
N LYS A 8 55.10 -33.05 47.34
CA LYS A 8 54.45 -33.71 46.19
C LYS A 8 52.95 -33.97 46.34
N ALA A 9 52.27 -33.36 47.31
CA ALA A 9 50.82 -33.55 47.51
C ALA A 9 49.99 -32.26 47.60
N LEU A 10 50.58 -31.08 47.37
CA LEU A 10 49.86 -29.80 47.41
C LEU A 10 50.00 -28.93 46.14
N SER A 11 50.40 -29.54 45.02
CA SER A 11 50.34 -28.91 43.68
C SER A 11 49.40 -29.66 42.71
N ALA A 12 48.76 -30.74 43.17
CA ALA A 12 47.76 -31.48 42.39
C ALA A 12 46.30 -31.07 42.71
N ALA A 13 46.07 -30.33 43.79
CA ALA A 13 44.72 -29.91 44.20
C ALA A 13 44.37 -28.46 43.82
N LEU A 14 45.33 -27.62 43.41
CA LEU A 14 45.07 -26.28 42.87
C LEU A 14 45.15 -26.20 41.34
N CYS A 15 45.64 -27.24 40.66
CA CYS A 15 45.57 -27.37 39.20
C CYS A 15 44.35 -28.18 38.71
N ALA A 16 43.51 -28.69 39.62
CA ALA A 16 42.31 -29.48 39.27
C ALA A 16 40.99 -28.70 39.41
N PHE A 17 41.03 -27.42 39.79
CA PHE A 17 39.84 -26.55 39.90
C PHE A 17 39.89 -25.30 38.98
N MET A 18 40.88 -25.20 38.08
CA MET A 18 40.94 -24.21 36.98
C MET A 18 40.95 -24.87 35.59
N LEU A 19 40.33 -26.05 35.47
CA LEU A 19 40.22 -26.82 34.22
C LEU A 19 38.78 -27.27 33.93
N CYS A 20 37.81 -26.46 34.35
CA CYS A 20 36.42 -26.52 33.91
C CYS A 20 35.95 -25.17 33.35
N ALA A 21 36.84 -24.42 32.70
CA ALA A 21 36.40 -23.51 31.65
C ALA A 21 36.18 -24.42 30.43
N SER A 22 34.92 -24.60 30.04
CA SER A 22 34.56 -25.31 28.82
C SER A 22 35.40 -24.79 27.64
N PRO A 23 35.76 -25.63 26.66
CA PRO A 23 36.52 -25.19 25.48
C PRO A 23 35.80 -24.15 24.59
N THR A 24 34.62 -23.68 25.03
CA THR A 24 33.70 -22.82 24.28
C THR A 24 34.10 -21.35 24.21
N ALA A 25 35.16 -20.90 24.89
CA ALA A 25 35.48 -19.47 25.00
C ALA A 25 36.72 -19.00 24.24
N VAL A 26 37.42 -19.84 23.46
CA VAL A 26 38.61 -19.42 22.67
C VAL A 26 38.55 -19.88 21.20
N LEU A 27 37.39 -20.29 20.71
CA LEU A 27 37.14 -20.61 19.30
C LEU A 27 36.03 -19.76 18.65
N ALA A 28 35.51 -18.75 19.35
CA ALA A 28 34.45 -17.88 18.85
C ALA A 28 34.93 -16.75 17.90
N ASP A 29 36.24 -16.54 17.77
CA ASP A 29 36.79 -15.34 17.10
C ASP A 29 37.22 -15.52 15.64
N ARG A 30 36.98 -16.66 14.99
CA ARG A 30 37.17 -16.83 13.53
C ARG A 30 36.24 -17.88 12.95
N LEU A 31 34.94 -17.59 12.84
CA LEU A 31 34.16 -18.24 11.79
C LEU A 31 34.65 -17.63 10.45
N PRO A 32 34.70 -18.38 9.35
CA PRO A 32 35.01 -17.82 8.05
C PRO A 32 33.80 -17.03 7.54
N TRP A 33 33.49 -15.89 8.17
CA TRP A 33 32.69 -14.87 7.51
C TRP A 33 33.54 -14.39 6.32
N TYR A 34 32.99 -14.43 5.11
CA TYR A 34 33.62 -13.70 4.00
C TYR A 34 33.76 -12.24 4.46
N ASP A 35 34.98 -11.71 4.48
CA ASP A 35 35.20 -10.31 4.82
C ASP A 35 34.50 -9.46 3.74
N GLN A 36 33.34 -8.89 4.11
CA GLN A 36 32.52 -8.11 3.20
C GLN A 36 33.17 -6.74 3.01
N GLN A 37 33.89 -6.60 1.91
CA GLN A 37 34.43 -5.32 1.51
C GLN A 37 33.36 -4.53 0.75
N SER A 38 32.79 -3.52 1.39
CA SER A 38 31.69 -2.73 0.80
C SER A 38 32.15 -1.77 -0.31
N THR A 39 33.45 -1.53 -0.46
CA THR A 39 34.00 -0.72 -1.56
C THR A 39 35.47 -1.02 -1.79
N VAL A 40 35.87 -0.95 -3.05
CA VAL A 40 37.26 -1.06 -3.50
C VAL A 40 37.45 -0.15 -4.72
N THR A 41 38.68 0.26 -5.00
CA THR A 41 39.03 1.01 -6.21
C THR A 41 40.15 0.28 -6.94
N GLY A 42 40.05 0.19 -8.26
CA GLY A 42 41.03 -0.49 -9.09
C GLY A 42 40.74 -0.33 -10.58
N THR A 43 41.26 -1.22 -11.41
CA THR A 43 41.13 -1.19 -12.88
C THR A 43 40.69 -2.55 -13.42
N GLY A 44 40.28 -2.57 -14.70
CA GLY A 44 39.69 -3.74 -15.35
C GLY A 44 38.19 -3.81 -15.07
N GLY A 45 37.67 -5.02 -14.95
CA GLY A 45 36.29 -5.26 -14.55
C GLY A 45 36.05 -5.08 -13.05
N ALA A 46 34.78 -4.87 -12.70
CA ALA A 46 34.31 -4.62 -11.35
C ALA A 46 32.92 -5.23 -11.12
N ALA A 47 32.62 -5.59 -9.87
CA ALA A 47 31.31 -6.08 -9.47
C ALA A 47 30.93 -5.55 -8.09
N ALA A 48 29.66 -5.15 -7.94
CA ALA A 48 29.01 -4.82 -6.67
C ALA A 48 27.74 -5.68 -6.52
N THR A 49 27.67 -6.49 -5.47
CA THR A 49 26.59 -7.48 -5.25
C THR A 49 26.18 -7.54 -3.77
N GLU A 50 25.14 -8.30 -3.44
CA GLU A 50 24.68 -8.48 -2.05
C GLU A 50 25.41 -9.59 -1.29
N HIS A 51 26.34 -10.32 -1.94
CA HIS A 51 27.07 -11.41 -1.29
C HIS A 51 28.46 -11.64 -1.90
N PRO A 52 29.51 -11.84 -1.07
CA PRO A 52 30.88 -12.08 -1.54
C PRO A 52 31.04 -13.21 -2.56
N LEU A 53 30.35 -14.34 -2.38
CA LEU A 53 30.36 -15.44 -3.37
C LEU A 53 29.87 -14.99 -4.76
N ALA A 54 28.92 -14.06 -4.82
CA ALA A 54 28.42 -13.55 -6.09
C ALA A 54 29.41 -12.57 -6.74
N SER A 55 30.09 -11.72 -5.96
CA SER A 55 31.18 -10.89 -6.48
C SER A 55 32.33 -11.76 -7.00
N ALA A 56 32.68 -12.81 -6.26
CA ALA A 56 33.73 -13.75 -6.64
C ALA A 56 33.36 -14.52 -7.92
N ALA A 57 32.08 -14.88 -8.11
CA ALA A 57 31.61 -15.49 -9.35
C ALA A 57 31.75 -14.54 -10.55
N ALA A 58 31.36 -13.26 -10.41
CA ALA A 58 31.60 -12.27 -11.45
C ALA A 58 33.09 -12.13 -11.79
N MET A 59 33.96 -12.02 -10.77
CA MET A 59 35.41 -11.93 -10.99
C MET A 59 35.97 -13.16 -11.68
N ARG A 60 35.53 -14.38 -11.31
CA ARG A 60 35.96 -15.62 -11.97
C ARG A 60 35.61 -15.63 -13.46
N ILE A 61 34.44 -15.11 -13.82
CA ILE A 61 33.99 -15.05 -15.22
C ILE A 61 34.78 -14.00 -16.01
N LEU A 62 34.99 -12.81 -15.46
CA LEU A 62 35.81 -11.77 -16.09
C LEU A 62 37.26 -12.26 -16.32
N GLN A 63 37.86 -12.88 -15.29
CA GLN A 63 39.20 -13.46 -15.38
C GLN A 63 39.31 -14.64 -16.35
N ALA A 64 38.20 -15.32 -16.65
CA ALA A 64 38.11 -16.37 -17.66
C ALA A 64 37.93 -15.82 -19.09
N GLY A 65 37.90 -14.49 -19.27
CA GLY A 65 37.73 -13.84 -20.56
C GLY A 65 36.27 -13.57 -20.95
N GLY A 66 35.32 -13.72 -20.02
CA GLY A 66 33.94 -13.29 -20.21
C GLY A 66 33.80 -11.76 -20.05
N ASN A 67 32.69 -11.23 -20.55
CA ASN A 67 32.36 -9.81 -20.45
C ASN A 67 31.38 -9.53 -19.28
N ALA A 68 30.95 -8.27 -19.14
CA ALA A 68 30.06 -7.85 -18.05
C ALA A 68 28.71 -8.59 -18.03
N VAL A 69 28.21 -9.05 -19.19
CA VAL A 69 26.94 -9.80 -19.32
C VAL A 69 27.08 -11.19 -18.72
N GLU A 70 28.10 -11.95 -19.13
CA GLU A 70 28.37 -13.27 -18.56
C GLU A 70 28.62 -13.20 -17.05
N ALA A 71 29.40 -12.21 -16.62
CA ALA A 71 29.71 -12.01 -15.20
C ALA A 71 28.47 -11.62 -14.37
N ALA A 72 27.57 -10.81 -14.92
CA ALA A 72 26.30 -10.48 -14.28
C ALA A 72 25.36 -11.70 -14.16
N ILE A 73 25.32 -12.58 -15.16
CA ILE A 73 24.54 -13.83 -15.11
C ILE A 73 25.10 -14.75 -14.01
N ALA A 74 26.41 -14.96 -13.95
CA ALA A 74 27.03 -15.79 -12.91
C ALA A 74 26.79 -15.24 -11.50
N ALA A 75 26.96 -13.93 -11.29
CA ALA A 75 26.65 -13.28 -10.02
C ALA A 75 25.17 -13.46 -9.64
N SER A 76 24.26 -13.28 -10.60
CA SER A 76 22.82 -13.45 -10.39
C SER A 76 22.47 -14.90 -10.01
N ALA A 77 23.04 -15.89 -10.70
CA ALA A 77 22.83 -17.30 -10.41
C ALA A 77 23.33 -17.69 -9.01
N VAL A 78 24.51 -17.22 -8.61
CA VAL A 78 25.02 -17.45 -7.25
C VAL A 78 24.13 -16.77 -6.20
N GLN A 79 23.64 -15.55 -6.45
CA GLN A 79 22.67 -14.89 -5.55
C GLN A 79 21.36 -15.67 -5.43
N GLY A 80 20.93 -16.39 -6.48
CA GLY A 80 19.81 -17.34 -6.41
C GLY A 80 20.02 -18.49 -5.42
N VAL A 81 21.27 -18.76 -5.01
CA VAL A 81 21.63 -19.77 -4.00
C VAL A 81 21.80 -19.13 -2.62
N VAL A 82 22.56 -18.03 -2.53
CA VAL A 82 22.99 -17.43 -1.24
C VAL A 82 22.09 -16.30 -0.72
N ARG A 83 21.18 -15.81 -1.56
CA ARG A 83 20.12 -14.83 -1.28
C ARG A 83 18.76 -15.28 -1.90
N PRO A 84 18.36 -16.55 -1.75
CA PRO A 84 17.27 -17.15 -2.53
C PRO A 84 15.90 -16.51 -2.25
N PHE A 85 15.76 -15.82 -1.12
CA PHE A 85 14.48 -15.27 -0.67
C PHE A 85 14.07 -14.00 -1.40
N SER A 86 15.00 -13.30 -2.07
CA SER A 86 14.70 -12.02 -2.71
C SER A 86 14.73 -12.10 -4.25
N GLY A 87 15.37 -13.11 -4.83
CA GLY A 87 15.51 -13.32 -6.27
C GLY A 87 16.05 -14.71 -6.61
N GLY A 88 15.76 -15.21 -7.81
CA GLY A 88 16.21 -16.51 -8.30
C GLY A 88 15.45 -16.93 -9.56
N ILE A 89 15.75 -18.12 -10.11
CA ILE A 89 15.20 -18.58 -11.40
C ILE A 89 13.67 -18.75 -11.44
N GLY A 90 13.00 -18.78 -10.27
CA GLY A 90 11.55 -18.74 -10.17
C GLY A 90 10.93 -17.34 -10.21
N GLY A 91 11.71 -16.30 -10.56
CA GLY A 91 11.24 -14.93 -10.70
C GLY A 91 11.59 -14.24 -12.02
N GLY A 92 11.54 -12.91 -11.99
CA GLY A 92 11.71 -12.03 -13.14
C GLY A 92 12.40 -10.71 -12.77
N GLY A 93 12.68 -9.88 -13.78
CA GLY A 93 13.57 -8.73 -13.59
C GLY A 93 13.84 -7.94 -14.86
N TYR A 94 14.85 -7.09 -14.77
CA TYR A 94 15.33 -6.26 -15.88
C TYR A 94 16.85 -6.18 -15.88
N MET A 95 17.45 -6.50 -17.02
CA MET A 95 18.88 -6.33 -17.26
C MET A 95 19.09 -5.08 -18.13
N HIS A 96 19.77 -4.06 -17.59
CA HIS A 96 20.13 -2.85 -18.31
C HIS A 96 21.60 -2.93 -18.72
N ILE A 97 21.83 -3.14 -20.01
CA ILE A 97 23.14 -3.38 -20.60
C ILE A 97 23.56 -2.12 -21.35
N TYR A 98 24.79 -1.68 -21.14
CA TYR A 98 25.47 -0.69 -21.96
C TYR A 98 26.69 -1.35 -22.61
N LEU A 99 26.72 -1.34 -23.95
CA LEU A 99 27.86 -1.80 -24.74
C LEU A 99 28.68 -0.59 -25.19
N LYS A 100 29.94 -0.53 -24.74
CA LYS A 100 30.78 0.67 -24.93
C LYS A 100 31.24 0.84 -26.37
N ASP A 101 31.54 -0.26 -27.05
CA ASP A 101 32.05 -0.30 -28.42
C ASP A 101 31.03 0.24 -29.44
N THR A 102 29.75 -0.10 -29.29
CA THR A 102 28.65 0.35 -30.14
C THR A 102 27.94 1.58 -29.57
N ASN A 103 28.24 1.98 -28.34
CA ASN A 103 27.53 2.99 -27.57
C ASN A 103 26.01 2.71 -27.52
N GLN A 104 25.65 1.44 -27.29
CA GLN A 104 24.27 0.97 -27.30
C GLN A 104 23.77 0.68 -25.88
N PHE A 105 22.55 1.11 -25.60
CA PHE A 105 21.82 0.70 -24.41
C PHE A 105 20.74 -0.31 -24.77
N ILE A 106 20.66 -1.38 -23.98
CA ILE A 106 19.66 -2.44 -24.11
C ILE A 106 18.99 -2.64 -22.76
N VAL A 107 17.66 -2.61 -22.75
CA VAL A 107 16.86 -3.08 -21.62
C VAL A 107 16.24 -4.41 -21.99
N LEU A 108 16.64 -5.48 -21.31
CA LEU A 108 16.01 -6.79 -21.41
C LEU A 108 15.00 -6.94 -20.26
N ASP A 109 13.71 -6.77 -20.57
CA ASP A 109 12.58 -7.01 -19.68
C ASP A 109 12.25 -8.50 -19.68
N HIS A 110 12.52 -9.13 -18.55
CA HIS A 110 12.16 -10.52 -18.28
C HIS A 110 11.27 -10.62 -17.04
N ARG A 111 10.39 -9.63 -16.85
CA ARG A 111 9.38 -9.64 -15.81
C ARG A 111 8.46 -10.85 -15.95
N ASP A 112 7.99 -11.36 -14.82
CA ASP A 112 7.05 -12.47 -14.75
C ASP A 112 5.74 -12.10 -15.46
N VAL A 113 5.14 -13.07 -16.15
CA VAL A 113 3.94 -12.86 -16.97
C VAL A 113 2.75 -13.60 -16.35
N ALA A 114 1.62 -12.91 -16.20
CA ALA A 114 0.39 -13.53 -15.70
C ALA A 114 -0.13 -14.62 -16.65
N ALA A 115 -0.60 -15.74 -16.09
CA ALA A 115 -1.26 -16.79 -16.88
C ALA A 115 -2.48 -16.25 -17.63
N SER A 116 -2.89 -16.92 -18.71
CA SER A 116 -4.04 -16.51 -19.53
C SER A 116 -5.37 -16.48 -18.75
N SER A 117 -5.44 -17.18 -17.62
CA SER A 117 -6.61 -17.22 -16.74
C SER A 117 -6.65 -16.09 -15.70
N PHE A 118 -5.58 -15.29 -15.58
CA PHE A 118 -5.48 -14.27 -14.54
C PHE A 118 -6.35 -13.05 -14.88
N GLY A 119 -7.07 -12.52 -13.91
CA GLY A 119 -8.00 -11.40 -14.13
C GLY A 119 -8.54 -10.80 -12.84
N PRO A 120 -9.53 -9.90 -12.93
CA PRO A 120 -10.03 -9.13 -11.79
C PRO A 120 -10.54 -9.97 -10.62
N SER A 121 -11.09 -11.16 -10.87
CA SER A 121 -11.58 -12.05 -9.83
C SER A 121 -10.51 -12.96 -9.22
N SER A 122 -9.27 -12.98 -9.74
CA SER A 122 -8.24 -13.95 -9.33
C SER A 122 -7.86 -13.90 -7.85
N PHE A 123 -8.11 -12.77 -7.18
CA PHE A 123 -7.82 -12.57 -5.77
C PHE A 123 -9.07 -12.29 -4.92
N LEU A 124 -10.25 -12.54 -5.48
CA LEU A 124 -11.51 -12.33 -4.79
C LEU A 124 -12.07 -13.65 -4.27
N ASP A 125 -12.66 -13.61 -3.09
CA ASP A 125 -13.45 -14.70 -2.55
C ASP A 125 -14.82 -14.80 -3.26
N GLU A 126 -15.62 -15.79 -2.87
CA GLU A 126 -16.96 -16.02 -3.42
C GLU A 126 -17.95 -14.85 -3.20
N ASN A 127 -17.63 -13.96 -2.26
CA ASN A 127 -18.43 -12.78 -1.92
C ASN A 127 -17.89 -11.51 -2.60
N GLY A 128 -16.81 -11.60 -3.39
CA GLY A 128 -16.19 -10.47 -4.06
C GLY A 128 -15.20 -9.67 -3.20
N ASN A 129 -14.81 -10.17 -2.02
CA ASN A 129 -13.82 -9.52 -1.16
C ASN A 129 -12.40 -9.97 -1.50
N GLU A 130 -11.40 -9.08 -1.37
CA GLU A 130 -10.01 -9.51 -1.53
C GLU A 130 -9.57 -10.44 -0.39
N PHE A 131 -8.88 -11.54 -0.75
CA PHE A 131 -8.22 -12.40 0.23
C PHE A 131 -7.16 -11.63 1.03
N ALA A 132 -6.89 -12.05 2.28
CA ALA A 132 -5.83 -11.48 3.10
C ALA A 132 -4.43 -11.61 2.45
N ASP A 133 -3.53 -10.66 2.74
CA ASP A 133 -2.18 -10.58 2.13
C ASP A 133 -1.41 -11.92 2.19
N VAL A 134 -1.41 -12.60 3.34
CA VAL A 134 -0.68 -13.89 3.49
C VAL A 134 -1.21 -14.97 2.55
N ILE A 135 -2.52 -14.99 2.28
CA ILE A 135 -3.16 -15.91 1.33
C ILE A 135 -2.76 -15.50 -0.08
N ARG A 136 -2.91 -14.22 -0.45
CA ARG A 136 -2.56 -13.73 -1.79
C ARG A 136 -1.09 -13.98 -2.11
N ASP A 137 -0.20 -13.65 -1.18
CA ASP A 137 1.24 -13.79 -1.35
C ASP A 137 1.70 -15.23 -1.42
N SER A 138 1.03 -16.15 -0.74
CA SER A 138 1.52 -17.53 -0.57
C SER A 138 0.69 -18.55 -1.36
N SER A 139 0.06 -18.13 -2.45
CA SER A 139 -0.81 -18.97 -3.26
C SER A 139 -0.33 -19.09 -4.70
N GLY A 140 -0.72 -20.18 -5.38
CA GLY A 140 -0.38 -20.42 -6.78
C GLY A 140 -0.91 -19.33 -7.71
N VAL A 141 -2.05 -18.72 -7.38
CA VAL A 141 -2.65 -17.64 -8.17
C VAL A 141 -1.79 -16.37 -8.26
N ALA A 142 -0.83 -16.17 -7.36
CA ALA A 142 0.09 -15.02 -7.40
C ALA A 142 1.35 -15.23 -8.23
N VAL A 143 1.55 -16.45 -8.74
CA VAL A 143 2.76 -16.81 -9.50
C VAL A 143 2.61 -16.39 -10.95
N GLY A 144 3.50 -15.50 -11.40
CA GLY A 144 3.70 -15.25 -12.82
C GLY A 144 4.70 -16.26 -13.42
N VAL A 145 4.63 -16.49 -14.72
CA VAL A 145 5.59 -17.33 -15.45
C VAL A 145 7.00 -16.70 -15.32
N PRO A 146 7.98 -17.41 -14.72
CA PRO A 146 9.33 -16.87 -14.51
C PRO A 146 10.09 -16.61 -15.81
N GLY A 147 10.82 -15.50 -15.86
CA GLY A 147 11.50 -15.04 -17.08
C GLY A 147 13.02 -15.17 -17.10
N MET A 148 13.61 -15.40 -15.94
CA MET A 148 15.04 -15.21 -15.71
C MET A 148 15.94 -16.15 -16.53
N VAL A 149 15.56 -17.43 -16.65
CA VAL A 149 16.35 -18.42 -17.41
C VAL A 149 16.38 -18.09 -18.90
N LYS A 150 15.26 -17.61 -19.47
CA LYS A 150 15.23 -17.17 -20.88
C LYS A 150 16.12 -15.96 -21.10
N ALA A 151 16.06 -14.99 -20.19
CA ALA A 151 16.86 -13.78 -20.26
C ALA A 151 18.36 -14.05 -20.22
N TRP A 152 18.80 -14.97 -19.36
CA TRP A 152 20.21 -15.36 -19.29
C TRP A 152 20.70 -16.00 -20.59
N GLU A 153 19.93 -16.94 -21.15
CA GLU A 153 20.29 -17.58 -22.42
C GLU A 153 20.37 -16.56 -23.55
N GLU A 154 19.38 -15.68 -23.69
CA GLU A 154 19.35 -14.68 -24.75
C GLU A 154 20.42 -13.60 -24.57
N ALA A 155 20.64 -13.11 -23.35
CA ALA A 155 21.68 -12.12 -23.08
C ALA A 155 23.08 -12.69 -23.36
N LEU A 156 23.33 -13.94 -22.97
CA LEU A 156 24.58 -14.63 -23.28
C LEU A 156 24.77 -14.78 -24.80
N GLN A 157 23.73 -15.21 -25.51
CA GLN A 157 23.80 -15.45 -26.97
C GLN A 157 23.98 -14.16 -27.78
N LEU A 158 23.31 -13.08 -27.36
CA LEU A 158 23.26 -11.83 -28.13
C LEU A 158 24.35 -10.83 -27.72
N TYR A 159 24.75 -10.83 -26.45
CA TYR A 159 25.60 -9.79 -25.87
C TYR A 159 26.78 -10.35 -25.06
N GLY A 160 26.94 -11.67 -24.96
CA GLY A 160 28.13 -12.28 -24.35
C GLY A 160 29.37 -12.16 -25.22
N SER A 161 30.54 -12.41 -24.63
CA SER A 161 31.84 -12.39 -25.31
C SER A 161 31.97 -13.43 -26.44
N GLY A 162 31.15 -14.49 -26.39
CA GLY A 162 31.28 -15.67 -27.24
C GLY A 162 32.40 -16.64 -26.83
N GLN A 163 33.11 -16.36 -25.75
CA GLN A 163 34.20 -17.21 -25.20
C GLN A 163 33.66 -18.27 -24.24
N LEU A 164 32.59 -17.95 -23.52
CA LEU A 164 32.05 -18.79 -22.44
C LEU A 164 30.67 -19.35 -22.82
N THR A 165 30.44 -20.59 -22.42
CA THR A 165 29.14 -21.24 -22.56
C THR A 165 28.24 -20.99 -21.35
N LEU A 166 26.95 -21.28 -21.47
CA LEU A 166 26.03 -21.22 -20.34
C LEU A 166 26.49 -22.15 -19.19
N SER A 167 27.14 -23.27 -19.52
CA SER A 167 27.72 -24.17 -18.54
C SER A 167 28.86 -23.51 -17.76
N ASP A 168 29.77 -22.80 -18.43
CA ASP A 168 30.86 -22.09 -17.77
C ASP A 168 30.33 -21.00 -16.82
N VAL A 169 29.31 -20.27 -17.27
CA VAL A 169 28.68 -19.17 -16.55
C VAL A 169 27.89 -19.64 -15.32
N LEU A 170 27.20 -20.78 -15.40
CA LEU A 170 26.41 -21.33 -14.28
C LEU A 170 27.24 -22.18 -13.31
N GLN A 171 28.45 -22.58 -13.69
CA GLN A 171 29.31 -23.44 -12.87
C GLN A 171 29.53 -22.93 -11.42
N PRO A 172 29.78 -21.62 -11.17
CA PRO A 172 29.90 -21.12 -9.80
C PRO A 172 28.64 -21.29 -8.94
N ALA A 173 27.45 -21.23 -9.55
CA ALA A 173 26.18 -21.43 -8.84
C ALA A 173 25.93 -22.91 -8.54
N ILE A 174 26.33 -23.81 -9.44
CA ILE A 174 26.29 -25.26 -9.22
C ILE A 174 27.16 -25.62 -8.01
N GLU A 175 28.41 -25.13 -7.98
CA GLU A 175 29.34 -25.33 -6.86
C GLU A 175 28.77 -24.77 -5.55
N ALA A 176 28.28 -23.53 -5.55
CA ALA A 176 27.71 -22.91 -4.36
C ALA A 176 26.49 -23.68 -3.79
N ALA A 177 25.66 -24.27 -4.65
CA ALA A 177 24.48 -25.03 -4.25
C ALA A 177 24.84 -26.45 -3.74
N GLU A 178 25.82 -27.11 -4.34
CA GLU A 178 26.27 -28.46 -3.99
C GLU A 178 27.20 -28.49 -2.76
N ASP A 179 28.25 -27.66 -2.78
CA ASP A 179 29.23 -27.57 -1.69
C ASP A 179 28.62 -26.88 -0.47
N GLY A 180 27.72 -25.93 -0.73
CA GLY A 180 27.01 -25.16 0.27
C GLY A 180 27.73 -23.89 0.72
N PHE A 181 27.04 -23.10 1.53
CA PHE A 181 27.53 -21.86 2.10
C PHE A 181 27.07 -21.73 3.56
N TYR A 182 27.82 -20.98 4.36
CA TYR A 182 27.41 -20.70 5.74
C TYR A 182 26.38 -19.57 5.77
N ALA A 183 25.22 -19.83 6.35
CA ALA A 183 24.15 -18.84 6.48
C ALA A 183 24.57 -17.69 7.40
N ASP A 184 24.55 -16.46 6.89
CA ASP A 184 24.76 -15.26 7.69
C ASP A 184 23.50 -14.84 8.47
N HIS A 185 23.62 -13.78 9.26
CA HIS A 185 22.50 -13.25 10.04
C HIS A 185 21.35 -12.75 9.16
N ASN A 186 21.61 -12.22 7.97
CA ASN A 186 20.55 -11.74 7.08
C ASN A 186 19.75 -12.90 6.50
N PHE A 187 20.43 -13.95 6.06
CA PHE A 187 19.80 -15.18 5.56
C PHE A 187 18.87 -15.81 6.63
N ILE A 188 19.35 -15.94 7.86
CA ILE A 188 18.54 -16.49 8.97
C ILE A 188 17.40 -15.56 9.37
N ARG A 189 17.61 -14.23 9.33
CA ARG A 189 16.54 -13.25 9.54
C ARG A 189 15.42 -13.44 8.52
N GLU A 190 15.74 -13.58 7.24
CA GLU A 190 14.74 -13.76 6.18
C GLU A 190 13.98 -15.08 6.30
N ILE A 191 14.64 -16.16 6.76
CA ILE A 191 13.96 -17.40 7.15
C ILE A 191 13.03 -17.15 8.34
N THR A 192 13.50 -16.44 9.37
CA THR A 192 12.72 -16.16 10.58
C THR A 192 11.44 -15.38 10.25
N GLU A 193 11.57 -14.35 9.43
CA GLU A 193 10.47 -13.51 8.96
C GLU A 193 9.44 -14.30 8.14
N ASN A 194 9.85 -15.40 7.51
CA ASN A 194 8.98 -16.27 6.69
C ASN A 194 8.66 -17.63 7.32
N ALA A 195 9.10 -17.90 8.55
CA ALA A 195 9.06 -19.25 9.12
C ALA A 195 7.64 -19.84 9.17
N GLU A 196 6.63 -19.00 9.39
CA GLU A 196 5.23 -19.41 9.32
C GLU A 196 4.83 -19.87 7.91
N ARG A 197 5.20 -19.10 6.87
CA ARG A 197 4.90 -19.43 5.47
C ARG A 197 5.69 -20.65 5.01
N PHE A 198 6.95 -20.77 5.41
CA PHE A 198 7.80 -21.89 5.03
C PHE A 198 7.29 -23.20 5.61
N ARG A 199 6.78 -23.20 6.86
CA ARG A 199 6.11 -24.37 7.45
C ARG A 199 4.83 -24.78 6.74
N ALA A 200 4.20 -23.88 5.98
CA ALA A 200 3.00 -24.23 5.23
C ALA A 200 3.29 -25.15 4.04
N PHE A 201 4.55 -25.25 3.58
CA PHE A 201 4.95 -26.05 2.41
C PHE A 201 6.03 -27.07 2.77
N THR A 202 5.80 -28.34 2.44
CA THR A 202 6.73 -29.42 2.78
C THR A 202 8.07 -29.23 2.07
N SER A 203 8.06 -28.93 0.77
CA SER A 203 9.28 -28.71 -0.03
C SER A 203 10.15 -27.56 0.47
N THR A 204 9.54 -26.52 1.04
CA THR A 204 10.27 -25.37 1.59
C THR A 204 10.83 -25.67 2.97
N THR A 205 10.07 -26.41 3.79
CA THR A 205 10.51 -26.87 5.11
C THR A 205 11.76 -27.73 5.00
N ASP A 206 11.81 -28.64 4.02
CA ASP A 206 12.90 -29.59 3.83
C ASP A 206 14.26 -28.92 3.50
N ILE A 207 14.25 -27.70 2.94
CA ILE A 207 15.47 -26.98 2.58
C ILE A 207 15.87 -25.93 3.63
N TYR A 208 14.90 -25.16 4.14
CA TYR A 208 15.21 -23.93 4.90
C TYR A 208 14.95 -24.02 6.40
N LEU A 209 14.32 -25.09 6.89
CA LEU A 209 14.04 -25.30 8.31
C LEU A 209 14.74 -26.56 8.83
N ASN A 210 14.97 -26.61 10.14
CA ASN A 210 15.43 -27.83 10.78
C ASN A 210 14.34 -28.93 10.67
N PRO A 211 14.69 -30.22 10.83
CA PRO A 211 13.72 -31.33 10.76
C PRO A 211 12.53 -31.23 11.72
N ASP A 212 12.66 -30.46 12.80
CA ASP A 212 11.58 -30.18 13.76
C ASP A 212 10.74 -28.93 13.41
N GLY A 213 11.00 -28.29 12.27
CA GLY A 213 10.35 -27.07 11.79
C GLY A 213 10.87 -25.78 12.44
N SER A 214 11.92 -25.85 13.26
CA SER A 214 12.57 -24.67 13.85
C SER A 214 13.51 -23.97 12.86
N VAL A 215 13.80 -22.69 13.11
CA VAL A 215 14.71 -21.89 12.28
C VAL A 215 16.17 -22.29 12.56
N PRO A 216 17.02 -22.50 11.53
CA PRO A 216 18.44 -22.77 11.71
C PRO A 216 19.19 -21.61 12.39
N ALA A 217 20.34 -21.90 13.01
CA ALA A 217 21.18 -20.85 13.61
C ALA A 217 22.09 -20.20 12.55
N PRO A 218 22.50 -18.92 12.72
CA PRO A 218 23.57 -18.33 11.92
C PRO A 218 24.84 -19.17 12.00
N GLY A 219 25.54 -19.32 10.88
CA GLY A 219 26.68 -20.22 10.71
C GLY A 219 26.29 -21.67 10.40
N THR A 220 25.01 -21.98 10.16
CA THR A 220 24.61 -23.30 9.62
C THR A 220 25.09 -23.42 8.17
N LEU A 221 25.66 -24.57 7.81
CA LEU A 221 26.00 -24.89 6.42
C LEU A 221 24.71 -25.22 5.66
N MET A 222 24.32 -24.35 4.73
CA MET A 222 23.16 -24.53 3.85
C MET A 222 23.60 -25.17 2.55
N LYS A 223 22.82 -26.16 2.08
CA LYS A 223 23.02 -26.84 0.79
C LYS A 223 21.69 -26.95 0.05
N ASN A 224 21.75 -26.99 -1.27
CA ASN A 224 20.59 -27.17 -2.13
C ASN A 224 20.97 -28.02 -3.36
N PRO A 225 21.16 -29.35 -3.18
CA PRO A 225 21.57 -30.23 -4.27
C PRO A 225 20.56 -30.25 -5.43
N ASP A 226 19.25 -30.15 -5.14
CA ASP A 226 18.20 -30.08 -6.16
C ASP A 226 18.37 -28.85 -7.07
N LEU A 227 18.74 -27.70 -6.50
CA LEU A 227 19.04 -26.49 -7.29
C LEU A 227 20.34 -26.63 -8.07
N ALA A 228 21.36 -27.31 -7.52
CA ALA A 228 22.58 -27.62 -8.26
C ALA A 228 22.28 -28.48 -9.50
N ASP A 229 21.47 -29.52 -9.35
CA ASP A 229 21.00 -30.37 -10.45
C ASP A 229 20.16 -29.60 -11.46
N THR A 230 19.30 -28.71 -10.98
CA THR A 230 18.51 -27.81 -11.85
C THR A 230 19.42 -26.91 -12.69
N TYR A 231 20.47 -26.32 -12.10
CA TYR A 231 21.44 -25.53 -12.84
C TYR A 231 22.26 -26.38 -13.82
N ARG A 232 22.58 -27.64 -13.50
CA ARG A 232 23.22 -28.56 -14.44
C ARG A 232 22.32 -28.86 -15.65
N LEU A 233 21.03 -29.10 -15.43
CA LEU A 233 20.08 -29.32 -16.52
C LEU A 233 19.98 -28.09 -17.43
N ILE A 234 19.88 -26.89 -16.85
CA ILE A 234 19.85 -25.63 -17.61
C ILE A 234 21.18 -25.43 -18.36
N ALA A 235 22.32 -25.69 -17.72
CA ALA A 235 23.64 -25.60 -18.34
C ALA A 235 23.79 -26.53 -19.55
N GLN A 236 23.24 -27.75 -19.47
CA GLN A 236 23.35 -28.77 -20.51
C GLN A 236 22.36 -28.56 -21.68
N HIS A 237 21.16 -28.08 -21.39
CA HIS A 237 20.05 -28.08 -22.34
C HIS A 237 19.48 -26.69 -22.64
N GLY A 238 20.06 -25.64 -22.07
CA GLY A 238 19.61 -24.26 -22.22
C GLY A 238 18.26 -24.02 -21.57
N SER A 239 17.56 -22.97 -22.00
CA SER A 239 16.26 -22.60 -21.46
C SER A 239 15.15 -23.60 -21.81
N SER A 240 15.36 -24.46 -22.81
CA SER A 240 14.35 -25.40 -23.31
C SER A 240 13.82 -26.35 -22.22
N VAL A 241 14.67 -26.80 -21.28
CA VAL A 241 14.23 -27.64 -20.15
C VAL A 241 13.30 -26.90 -19.19
N PHE A 242 13.42 -25.58 -19.09
CA PHE A 242 12.57 -24.72 -18.28
C PHE A 242 11.22 -24.44 -18.95
N TYR A 243 11.22 -24.12 -20.24
CA TYR A 243 10.00 -23.65 -20.91
C TYR A 243 9.24 -24.75 -21.68
N GLN A 244 9.90 -25.84 -22.04
CA GLN A 244 9.32 -26.94 -22.84
C GLN A 244 9.53 -28.32 -22.18
N GLY A 245 10.38 -28.40 -21.16
CA GLY A 245 10.80 -29.66 -20.53
C GLY A 245 10.25 -29.88 -19.12
N GLU A 246 10.98 -30.71 -18.38
CA GLU A 246 10.58 -31.25 -17.08
C GLU A 246 10.49 -30.19 -15.96
N ILE A 247 11.34 -29.15 -15.99
CA ILE A 247 11.29 -28.07 -15.00
C ILE A 247 9.99 -27.26 -15.16
N GLY A 248 9.58 -26.97 -16.41
CA GLY A 248 8.33 -26.25 -16.70
C GLY A 248 7.10 -27.04 -16.26
N GLN A 249 7.12 -28.36 -16.44
CA GLN A 249 6.05 -29.23 -15.97
C GLN A 249 5.94 -29.23 -14.44
N ALA A 250 7.08 -29.28 -13.74
CA ALA A 250 7.12 -29.23 -12.28
C ALA A 250 6.69 -27.86 -11.74
N LEU A 251 7.05 -26.77 -12.41
CA LEU A 251 6.54 -25.42 -12.13
C LEU A 251 5.01 -25.39 -12.19
N VAL A 252 4.43 -25.81 -13.32
CA VAL A 252 2.97 -25.82 -13.52
C VAL A 252 2.28 -26.70 -12.48
N GLN A 253 2.84 -27.88 -12.21
CA GLN A 253 2.32 -28.79 -11.20
C GLN A 253 2.34 -28.15 -9.81
N THR A 254 3.43 -27.49 -9.42
CA THR A 254 3.56 -26.84 -8.11
C THR A 254 2.59 -25.68 -7.97
N VAL A 255 2.42 -24.87 -9.01
CA VAL A 255 1.49 -23.73 -9.01
C VAL A 255 0.03 -24.19 -8.87
N ASN A 256 -0.37 -25.22 -9.61
CA ASN A 256 -1.76 -25.69 -9.63
C ASN A 256 -2.08 -26.68 -8.50
N HIS A 257 -1.06 -27.37 -7.98
CA HIS A 257 -1.15 -28.32 -6.87
C HIS A 257 -0.06 -28.04 -5.83
N PRO A 258 -0.19 -26.95 -5.05
CA PRO A 258 0.79 -26.58 -4.04
C PRO A 258 1.13 -27.72 -3.06
N PRO A 259 2.41 -27.91 -2.69
CA PRO A 259 2.85 -28.94 -1.75
C PRO A 259 2.56 -28.54 -0.29
N VAL A 260 1.28 -28.38 0.04
CA VAL A 260 0.82 -27.89 1.34
C VAL A 260 1.02 -28.94 2.42
N SER A 261 1.51 -28.50 3.59
CA SER A 261 1.59 -29.31 4.80
C SER A 261 0.21 -29.79 5.26
N SER A 262 0.15 -30.79 6.15
CA SER A 262 -1.11 -31.34 6.64
C SER A 262 -1.96 -30.37 7.47
N SER A 263 -1.39 -29.25 7.93
CA SER A 263 -2.06 -28.28 8.80
C SER A 263 -1.46 -26.88 8.62
N PRO A 264 -1.71 -26.23 7.47
CA PRO A 264 -1.19 -24.89 7.20
C PRO A 264 -1.88 -23.86 8.11
N SER A 265 -1.18 -22.77 8.47
CA SER A 265 -1.77 -21.69 9.30
C SER A 265 -2.66 -20.72 8.52
N PHE A 266 -2.71 -20.84 7.19
CA PHE A 266 -3.54 -20.04 6.29
C PHE A 266 -3.99 -20.87 5.07
N GLN A 267 -5.02 -20.38 4.38
CA GLN A 267 -5.49 -20.99 3.14
C GLN A 267 -4.47 -20.77 2.01
N VAL A 268 -4.22 -21.83 1.23
CA VAL A 268 -3.40 -21.77 0.02
C VAL A 268 -4.31 -22.01 -1.18
N LEU A 269 -4.38 -21.05 -2.08
CA LEU A 269 -5.18 -21.14 -3.30
C LEU A 269 -4.36 -21.76 -4.43
N PRO A 270 -4.90 -22.69 -5.21
CA PRO A 270 -4.25 -23.17 -6.42
C PRO A 270 -4.17 -22.05 -7.47
N GLY A 271 -3.15 -22.10 -8.31
CA GLY A 271 -3.12 -21.35 -9.56
C GLY A 271 -3.88 -22.08 -10.67
N SER A 272 -3.84 -21.47 -11.86
CA SER A 272 -4.42 -22.02 -13.09
C SER A 272 -3.45 -21.85 -14.27
N MET A 273 -2.15 -22.01 -14.01
CA MET A 273 -1.10 -21.89 -15.01
C MET A 273 -1.09 -23.12 -15.91
N SER A 274 -1.00 -22.93 -17.22
CA SER A 274 -0.88 -24.02 -18.19
C SER A 274 0.55 -24.14 -18.73
N MET A 275 0.91 -25.30 -19.29
CA MET A 275 2.15 -25.41 -20.06
C MET A 275 2.17 -24.49 -21.27
N SER A 276 1.00 -24.10 -21.82
CA SER A 276 0.93 -23.11 -22.90
C SER A 276 1.38 -21.73 -22.42
N ASP A 277 1.01 -21.32 -21.19
CA ASP A 277 1.50 -20.06 -20.61
C ASP A 277 3.02 -20.05 -20.47
N VAL A 278 3.59 -21.17 -20.01
CA VAL A 278 5.04 -21.34 -19.86
C VAL A 278 5.75 -21.35 -21.22
N GLN A 279 5.25 -22.12 -22.19
CA GLN A 279 5.86 -22.26 -23.51
C GLN A 279 5.83 -20.97 -24.33
N ASN A 280 4.81 -20.14 -24.13
CA ASN A 280 4.64 -18.87 -24.85
C ASN A 280 5.37 -17.69 -24.21
N TYR A 281 6.09 -17.92 -23.09
CA TYR A 281 6.86 -16.87 -22.46
C TYR A 281 7.93 -16.31 -23.41
N GLN A 282 8.07 -14.99 -23.40
CA GLN A 282 9.11 -14.26 -24.14
C GLN A 282 9.66 -13.14 -23.27
N THR A 283 10.97 -12.90 -23.39
CA THR A 283 11.55 -11.63 -22.94
C THR A 283 11.14 -10.51 -23.90
N LEU A 284 11.27 -9.27 -23.46
CA LEU A 284 11.07 -8.10 -24.29
C LEU A 284 12.32 -7.24 -24.25
N THR A 285 12.69 -6.68 -25.40
CA THR A 285 13.85 -5.80 -25.52
C THR A 285 13.40 -4.38 -25.84
N TYR A 286 13.90 -3.41 -25.08
CA TYR A 286 13.58 -1.99 -25.24
C TYR A 286 14.82 -1.12 -25.26
N SER A 287 14.69 0.06 -25.87
CA SER A 287 15.59 1.18 -25.57
C SER A 287 15.23 1.78 -24.21
N PRO A 288 16.21 2.25 -23.42
CA PRO A 288 15.92 2.93 -22.16
C PRO A 288 15.19 4.26 -22.38
N LEU A 289 14.52 4.73 -21.33
CA LEU A 289 14.11 6.13 -21.22
C LEU A 289 15.33 6.98 -20.88
N HIS A 290 15.41 8.17 -21.47
CA HIS A 290 16.52 9.11 -21.29
C HIS A 290 16.02 10.42 -20.69
N VAL A 291 16.76 10.92 -19.70
CA VAL A 291 16.55 12.23 -19.09
C VAL A 291 17.89 12.93 -18.97
N ASN A 292 17.96 14.17 -19.43
CA ASN A 292 19.08 15.05 -19.14
C ASN A 292 18.83 15.79 -17.82
N TYR A 293 19.79 15.76 -16.90
CA TYR A 293 19.73 16.44 -15.62
C TYR A 293 21.05 17.15 -15.36
N ARG A 294 21.07 18.49 -15.49
CA ARG A 294 22.27 19.32 -15.24
C ARG A 294 23.53 18.86 -15.98
N GLY A 295 23.38 18.40 -17.24
CA GLY A 295 24.50 17.92 -18.06
C GLY A 295 24.88 16.45 -17.85
N TYR A 296 24.14 15.71 -17.01
CA TYR A 296 24.21 14.26 -16.93
C TYR A 296 23.09 13.64 -17.76
N ASP A 297 23.43 12.60 -18.53
CA ASP A 297 22.48 11.79 -19.28
C ASP A 297 22.15 10.53 -18.47
N ILE A 298 20.91 10.46 -17.99
CA ILE A 298 20.42 9.41 -17.11
C ILE A 298 19.52 8.49 -17.92
N TYR A 299 19.91 7.22 -17.98
CA TYR A 299 19.19 6.16 -18.68
C TYR A 299 18.49 5.26 -17.67
N GLY A 300 17.17 5.19 -17.75
CA GLY A 300 16.30 4.39 -16.89
C GLY A 300 15.36 3.49 -17.69
N LEU A 301 14.62 2.64 -16.99
CA LEU A 301 13.77 1.65 -17.64
C LEU A 301 12.45 2.24 -18.16
N PRO A 302 11.97 1.81 -19.34
CA PRO A 302 10.59 2.03 -19.77
C PRO A 302 9.60 1.12 -19.02
N PRO A 303 8.29 1.38 -19.13
CA PRO A 303 7.25 0.42 -18.77
C PRO A 303 7.52 -0.94 -19.42
N SER A 304 7.40 -2.08 -18.74
CA SER A 304 6.62 -2.36 -17.51
C SER A 304 7.24 -1.92 -16.17
N SER A 305 8.45 -1.34 -16.15
CA SER A 305 8.98 -0.66 -14.96
C SER A 305 8.49 0.79 -14.90
N SER A 306 8.19 1.26 -13.69
CA SER A 306 7.87 2.68 -13.43
C SER A 306 9.11 3.57 -13.29
N ALA A 307 10.30 2.97 -13.17
CA ALA A 307 11.48 3.67 -12.67
C ALA A 307 11.93 4.85 -13.54
N GLY A 308 12.12 4.65 -14.84
CA GLY A 308 12.64 5.70 -15.73
C GLY A 308 11.73 6.92 -15.79
N ALA A 309 10.41 6.70 -15.90
CA ALA A 309 9.43 7.77 -15.94
C ALA A 309 9.35 8.52 -14.60
N THR A 310 9.21 7.81 -13.49
CA THR A 310 9.02 8.44 -12.17
C THR A 310 10.27 9.13 -11.64
N ILE A 311 11.46 8.51 -11.76
CA ILE A 311 12.72 9.17 -11.36
C ILE A 311 13.02 10.34 -12.30
N GLY A 312 12.77 10.16 -13.60
CA GLY A 312 12.95 11.20 -14.60
C GLY A 312 12.08 12.44 -14.35
N GLU A 313 10.81 12.24 -14.04
CA GLU A 313 9.88 13.31 -13.65
C GLU A 313 10.38 14.03 -12.39
N ALA A 314 10.73 13.29 -11.33
CA ALA A 314 11.24 13.88 -10.10
C ALA A 314 12.52 14.70 -10.34
N LEU A 315 13.45 14.21 -11.16
CA LEU A 315 14.66 14.94 -11.55
C LEU A 315 14.32 16.20 -12.35
N ASN A 316 13.40 16.12 -13.30
CA ASN A 316 12.95 17.29 -14.07
C ASN A 316 12.31 18.36 -13.18
N ILE A 317 11.55 17.96 -12.16
CA ILE A 317 10.99 18.87 -11.15
C ILE A 317 12.14 19.50 -10.36
N LEU A 318 13.08 18.69 -9.88
CA LEU A 318 14.21 19.15 -9.06
C LEU A 318 15.20 20.04 -9.79
N GLU A 319 15.32 19.93 -11.11
CA GLU A 319 16.31 20.69 -11.90
C GLU A 319 16.10 22.20 -11.79
N GLY A 320 14.85 22.64 -11.63
CA GLY A 320 14.50 24.06 -11.46
C GLY A 320 14.94 24.68 -10.12
N TYR A 321 15.37 23.88 -9.15
CA TYR A 321 15.88 24.36 -7.85
C TYR A 321 17.41 24.28 -7.80
N PRO A 322 18.13 25.30 -7.31
CA PRO A 322 19.58 25.24 -7.15
C PRO A 322 19.98 24.45 -5.88
N LEU A 323 19.73 23.14 -5.88
CA LEU A 323 19.88 22.27 -4.69
C LEU A 323 21.27 22.37 -4.02
N ALA A 324 22.34 22.47 -4.82
CA ALA A 324 23.72 22.56 -4.34
C ALA A 324 24.03 23.82 -3.51
N SER A 325 23.31 24.93 -3.72
CA SER A 325 23.53 26.18 -2.99
C SER A 325 22.48 26.45 -1.89
N MET A 326 21.45 25.62 -1.81
CA MET A 326 20.41 25.71 -0.79
C MET A 326 20.88 25.10 0.54
N PRO A 327 20.29 25.53 1.69
CA PRO A 327 20.37 24.74 2.91
C PRO A 327 19.88 23.31 2.66
N ARG A 328 20.61 22.32 3.18
CA ARG A 328 20.32 20.90 2.91
C ARG A 328 18.90 20.50 3.32
N SER A 329 18.35 21.07 4.39
CA SER A 329 16.96 20.85 4.80
C SER A 329 15.95 21.36 3.78
N THR A 330 16.18 22.53 3.18
CA THR A 330 15.35 23.05 2.07
C THR A 330 15.48 22.19 0.82
N ALA A 331 16.69 21.73 0.47
CA ALA A 331 16.88 20.84 -0.67
C ALA A 331 16.19 19.48 -0.47
N LEU A 332 16.28 18.90 0.74
CA LEU A 332 15.58 17.67 1.12
C LEU A 332 14.05 17.85 1.12
N HIS A 333 13.54 19.03 1.52
CA HIS A 333 12.12 19.35 1.39
C HIS A 333 11.66 19.26 -0.06
N TYR A 334 12.36 19.91 -1.01
CA TYR A 334 12.01 19.84 -2.43
C TYR A 334 12.16 18.42 -3.01
N TYR A 335 13.16 17.65 -2.57
CA TYR A 335 13.28 16.23 -2.90
C TYR A 335 12.04 15.43 -2.49
N LEU A 336 11.55 15.61 -1.25
CA LEU A 336 10.36 14.92 -0.76
C LEU A 336 9.09 15.34 -1.51
N GLU A 337 8.94 16.63 -1.79
CA GLU A 337 7.78 17.15 -2.51
C GLU A 337 7.74 16.73 -3.98
N ALA A 338 8.90 16.70 -4.66
CA ALA A 338 9.04 16.22 -6.03
C ALA A 338 8.77 14.71 -6.13
N SER A 339 9.36 13.92 -5.23
CA SER A 339 9.10 12.48 -5.15
C SER A 339 7.61 12.19 -4.95
N ARG A 340 6.93 12.91 -4.04
CA ARG A 340 5.49 12.73 -3.79
C ARG A 340 4.65 12.90 -5.06
N ARG A 341 4.94 13.92 -5.88
CA ARG A 341 4.19 14.23 -7.11
C ARG A 341 4.46 13.23 -8.22
N ALA A 342 5.73 12.87 -8.43
CA ALA A 342 6.08 11.83 -9.40
C ALA A 342 5.47 10.46 -9.06
N PHE A 343 5.34 10.13 -7.76
CA PHE A 343 4.62 8.93 -7.34
C PHE A 343 3.09 9.04 -7.53
N ALA A 344 2.50 10.22 -7.42
CA ALA A 344 1.08 10.41 -7.73
C ALA A 344 0.80 10.05 -9.20
N ASP A 345 1.62 10.57 -10.12
CA ASP A 345 1.52 10.30 -11.56
C ASP A 345 1.84 8.85 -11.90
N ARG A 346 2.90 8.29 -11.31
CA ARG A 346 3.22 6.86 -11.39
C ARG A 346 2.00 6.00 -11.12
N ASN A 347 1.32 6.28 -10.00
CA ASN A 347 0.23 5.47 -9.50
C ASN A 347 -1.03 5.61 -10.36
N ALA A 348 -1.18 6.69 -11.12
CA ALA A 348 -2.32 6.90 -12.01
C ALA A 348 -2.10 6.38 -13.43
N TYR A 349 -0.88 6.49 -13.95
CA TYR A 349 -0.64 6.41 -15.40
C TYR A 349 0.17 5.21 -15.87
N LEU A 350 0.95 4.55 -15.00
CA LEU A 350 1.91 3.55 -15.44
C LEU A 350 1.37 2.11 -15.31
N GLY A 351 1.64 1.30 -16.33
CA GLY A 351 1.26 -0.11 -16.40
C GLY A 351 2.07 -0.85 -17.47
N ASP A 352 1.62 -2.03 -17.88
CA ASP A 352 2.26 -2.80 -18.94
C ASP A 352 1.79 -2.36 -20.34
N PRO A 353 2.67 -1.80 -21.19
CA PRO A 353 2.32 -1.30 -22.52
C PRO A 353 1.90 -2.42 -23.50
N ASN A 354 2.23 -3.68 -23.22
CA ASN A 354 1.93 -4.78 -24.13
C ASN A 354 0.53 -5.36 -23.93
N THR A 355 -0.05 -5.17 -22.73
CA THR A 355 -1.37 -5.68 -22.37
C THR A 355 -2.38 -4.59 -22.10
N PHE A 356 -1.94 -3.38 -21.76
CA PHE A 356 -2.81 -2.22 -21.67
C PHE A 356 -3.03 -1.64 -23.07
N SER A 357 -4.30 -1.54 -23.49
CA SER A 357 -4.66 -0.92 -24.76
C SER A 357 -4.71 0.61 -24.72
N GLY A 358 -4.74 1.20 -23.52
CA GLY A 358 -4.75 2.64 -23.34
C GLY A 358 -3.35 3.26 -23.48
N PRO A 359 -3.27 4.56 -23.84
CA PRO A 359 -2.00 5.27 -23.93
C PRO A 359 -1.47 5.62 -22.53
N MET A 360 -0.15 5.80 -22.43
CA MET A 360 0.54 6.29 -21.22
C MET A 360 1.30 7.59 -21.58
N PRO A 361 1.17 8.68 -20.80
CA PRO A 361 1.73 9.99 -21.12
C PRO A 361 3.21 10.11 -20.71
N ILE A 362 4.04 9.13 -21.09
CA ILE A 362 5.45 9.03 -20.64
C ILE A 362 6.25 10.27 -21.04
N SER A 363 6.09 10.76 -22.28
CA SER A 363 6.82 11.94 -22.73
C SER A 363 6.32 13.23 -22.07
N GLY A 364 5.03 13.28 -21.72
CA GLY A 364 4.45 14.34 -20.90
C GLY A 364 5.04 14.36 -19.49
N MET A 365 5.12 13.20 -18.82
CA MET A 365 5.75 13.06 -17.49
C MET A 365 7.23 13.48 -17.52
N LEU A 366 7.94 13.17 -18.60
CA LEU A 366 9.35 13.54 -18.79
C LEU A 366 9.55 14.95 -19.38
N SER A 367 8.49 15.75 -19.52
CA SER A 367 8.59 17.11 -20.06
C SER A 367 9.09 18.11 -19.02
N LYS A 368 10.06 18.95 -19.40
CA LYS A 368 10.51 20.08 -18.56
C LYS A 368 9.40 21.10 -18.33
N ASN A 369 8.48 21.27 -19.28
CA ASN A 369 7.35 22.19 -19.16
C ASN A 369 6.30 21.67 -18.17
N TYR A 370 6.05 20.36 -18.18
CA TYR A 370 5.19 19.73 -17.18
C TYR A 370 5.79 19.85 -15.78
N ALA A 371 7.09 19.56 -15.64
CA ALA A 371 7.80 19.72 -14.39
C ALA A 371 7.76 21.17 -13.85
N GLU A 372 7.77 22.18 -14.74
CA GLU A 372 7.56 23.59 -14.35
C GLU A 372 6.16 23.83 -13.79
N GLN A 373 5.11 23.27 -14.41
CA GLN A 373 3.76 23.35 -13.87
C GLN A 373 3.66 22.70 -12.48
N VAL A 374 4.23 21.50 -12.33
CA VAL A 374 4.23 20.78 -11.05
C VAL A 374 4.98 21.56 -9.96
N ARG A 375 6.08 22.25 -10.30
CA ARG A 375 6.81 23.13 -9.36
C ARG A 375 5.95 24.26 -8.80
N GLN A 376 4.99 24.79 -9.57
CA GLN A 376 4.10 25.87 -9.11
C GLN A 376 3.17 25.41 -7.98
N GLU A 377 2.97 24.10 -7.83
CA GLU A 377 2.16 23.48 -6.76
C GLU A 377 3.01 23.10 -5.53
N ILE A 378 4.33 23.22 -5.59
CA ILE A 378 5.24 22.93 -4.47
C ILE A 378 5.41 24.19 -3.63
N THR A 379 4.97 24.12 -2.37
CA THR A 379 5.10 25.24 -1.42
C THR A 379 6.34 25.09 -0.53
N GLU A 380 6.64 26.13 0.25
CA GLU A 380 7.67 26.08 1.30
C GLU A 380 7.30 25.18 2.50
N ARG A 381 6.04 24.72 2.57
CA ARG A 381 5.55 23.83 3.62
C ARG A 381 5.37 22.41 3.09
N GLY A 382 5.72 21.43 3.92
CA GLY A 382 5.57 20.02 3.59
C GLY A 382 4.10 19.62 3.44
N THR A 383 3.80 18.81 2.43
CA THR A 383 2.43 18.33 2.21
C THR A 383 2.05 17.27 3.25
N GLN A 384 0.92 17.47 3.94
CA GLN A 384 0.44 16.64 5.07
C GLN A 384 -0.62 15.60 4.66
N ARG A 385 -0.72 15.29 3.37
CA ARG A 385 -1.72 14.40 2.79
C ARG A 385 -1.20 13.78 1.50
N ILE A 386 -1.92 12.79 0.99
CA ILE A 386 -1.75 12.29 -0.37
C ILE A 386 -2.02 13.43 -1.38
N VAL A 387 -1.24 13.45 -2.46
CA VAL A 387 -1.41 14.37 -3.59
C VAL A 387 -2.03 13.60 -4.75
N ASP A 388 -3.00 14.22 -5.44
CA ASP A 388 -3.60 13.65 -6.64
C ASP A 388 -2.60 13.70 -7.81
N ALA A 389 -2.77 12.83 -8.80
CA ALA A 389 -1.96 12.89 -10.02
C ALA A 389 -2.17 14.23 -10.74
N GLY A 390 -1.09 14.80 -11.28
CA GLY A 390 -1.16 15.95 -12.15
C GLY A 390 -1.63 15.56 -13.55
N ASN A 391 -1.56 16.48 -14.52
CA ASN A 391 -2.01 16.23 -15.89
C ASN A 391 -0.86 16.38 -16.90
N PRO A 392 -0.09 15.32 -17.19
CA PRO A 392 1.03 15.36 -18.14
C PRO A 392 0.60 15.36 -19.62
N TRP A 393 -0.66 15.00 -19.93
CA TRP A 393 -1.15 14.84 -21.31
C TRP A 393 -0.93 16.05 -22.24
N PRO A 394 -1.15 17.31 -21.81
CA PRO A 394 -0.92 18.47 -22.67
C PRO A 394 0.54 18.64 -23.12
N PHE A 395 1.48 18.00 -22.43
CA PHE A 395 2.92 18.06 -22.69
C PHE A 395 3.44 16.78 -23.35
N ASP A 396 2.59 15.78 -23.55
CA ASP A 396 2.95 14.54 -24.24
C ASP A 396 3.11 14.77 -25.74
N ALA A 397 3.96 13.96 -26.39
CA ALA A 397 4.14 13.95 -27.83
C ALA A 397 2.85 13.66 -28.59
N ASN A 398 1.89 12.96 -27.97
CA ASN A 398 0.60 12.64 -28.54
C ASN A 398 -0.56 13.14 -27.64
N PRO A 399 -0.76 14.46 -27.51
CA PRO A 399 -1.73 15.02 -26.55
C PRO A 399 -3.19 14.68 -26.90
N GLN A 400 -3.45 14.30 -28.16
CA GLN A 400 -4.76 13.88 -28.65
C GLN A 400 -5.15 12.47 -28.18
N LEU A 401 -4.18 11.67 -27.69
CA LEU A 401 -4.42 10.33 -27.16
C LEU A 401 -4.91 10.38 -25.72
N GLN A 402 -5.24 11.54 -25.16
CA GLN A 402 -5.78 11.64 -23.81
C GLN A 402 -6.90 10.61 -23.60
N ALA A 403 -6.61 9.59 -22.77
CA ALA A 403 -7.67 8.75 -22.22
C ALA A 403 -8.64 9.69 -21.50
N GLN A 404 -9.95 9.55 -21.73
CA GLN A 404 -10.99 10.31 -21.03
C GLN A 404 -10.56 10.44 -19.56
N PRO A 405 -10.34 11.67 -19.04
CA PRO A 405 -9.74 11.83 -17.72
C PRO A 405 -10.58 11.06 -16.71
N LEU A 406 -9.96 10.14 -15.98
CA LEU A 406 -10.57 9.65 -14.75
C LEU A 406 -10.77 10.90 -13.89
N PRO A 407 -12.02 11.25 -13.52
CA PRO A 407 -12.25 12.41 -12.67
C PRO A 407 -11.43 12.25 -11.39
N SER A 408 -10.77 13.32 -10.96
CA SER A 408 -10.13 13.38 -9.64
C SER A 408 -11.10 12.81 -8.60
N ARG A 409 -10.65 11.81 -7.81
CA ARG A 409 -11.42 11.23 -6.70
C ARG A 409 -11.67 12.31 -5.65
N GLY A 410 -12.68 13.13 -5.89
CA GLY A 410 -13.34 13.87 -4.82
C GLY A 410 -13.81 12.85 -3.80
N LYS A 411 -13.56 13.12 -2.51
CA LYS A 411 -13.94 12.23 -1.41
C LYS A 411 -15.44 11.93 -1.50
N GLN A 412 -15.80 10.76 -2.03
CA GLN A 412 -17.18 10.25 -2.05
C GLN A 412 -17.59 9.85 -0.63
N ILE A 413 -18.87 10.05 -0.32
CA ILE A 413 -19.48 9.61 0.95
C ILE A 413 -20.39 8.37 0.72
N PHE A 414 -20.72 7.97 -0.52
CA PHE A 414 -21.56 6.77 -0.75
C PHE A 414 -21.29 6.02 -2.06
N ALA A 415 -21.27 4.69 -1.93
CA ALA A 415 -21.35 3.66 -2.97
C ALA A 415 -22.46 2.67 -2.59
N ALA A 416 -23.44 2.42 -3.45
CA ALA A 416 -24.35 1.28 -3.25
C ALA A 416 -24.85 0.75 -4.60
N ASP A 417 -24.82 -0.57 -4.75
CA ASP A 417 -25.28 -1.34 -5.91
C ASP A 417 -26.80 -1.58 -5.79
N PHE A 418 -27.58 -1.16 -6.78
CA PHE A 418 -29.05 -1.29 -6.77
C PHE A 418 -29.52 -2.35 -7.77
N ALA A 419 -29.05 -3.59 -7.62
CA ALA A 419 -29.53 -4.74 -8.38
C ALA A 419 -30.72 -5.42 -7.66
N GLY A 420 -31.95 -5.09 -8.07
CA GLY A 420 -33.16 -5.79 -7.64
C GLY A 420 -33.85 -6.47 -8.82
N THR A 421 -34.06 -7.79 -8.76
CA THR A 421 -34.90 -8.48 -9.75
C THR A 421 -36.37 -8.13 -9.54
N ALA A 422 -37.08 -7.89 -10.64
CA ALA A 422 -38.51 -7.60 -10.66
C ALA A 422 -39.32 -8.60 -9.79
N ASN A 423 -40.28 -8.06 -9.02
CA ASN A 423 -41.31 -8.75 -8.21
C ASN A 423 -41.03 -8.96 -6.70
N GLY A 424 -40.56 -7.93 -5.98
CA GLY A 424 -40.69 -7.86 -4.51
C GLY A 424 -41.93 -7.06 -4.08
N SER A 425 -42.67 -7.56 -3.08
CA SER A 425 -43.88 -6.90 -2.53
C SER A 425 -43.57 -5.54 -1.89
N PRO A 426 -44.47 -4.53 -1.92
CA PRO A 426 -44.11 -3.13 -1.59
C PRO A 426 -43.95 -2.81 -0.10
N TRP A 427 -44.07 -3.79 0.80
CA TRP A 427 -44.05 -3.58 2.24
C TRP A 427 -43.41 -4.78 2.92
N ASP A 428 -42.13 -4.64 3.30
CA ASP A 428 -41.57 -5.46 4.36
C ASP A 428 -41.27 -4.57 5.57
N ASP A 429 -41.55 -5.11 6.75
CA ASP A 429 -41.46 -4.41 8.04
C ASP A 429 -40.02 -4.34 8.56
N THR A 430 -39.00 -4.56 7.71
CA THR A 430 -37.58 -4.51 8.11
C THR A 430 -36.94 -3.15 7.88
N GLY A 431 -37.63 -2.23 7.20
CA GLY A 431 -37.34 -0.79 7.22
C GLY A 431 -35.95 -0.38 6.75
N LYS A 432 -35.19 -1.24 6.03
CA LYS A 432 -33.80 -0.94 5.65
C LYS A 432 -33.55 -0.73 4.17
N PHE A 433 -34.35 -1.27 3.24
CA PHE A 433 -34.26 -0.94 1.80
C PHE A 433 -35.60 -1.27 1.10
N ALA A 434 -36.12 -0.38 0.24
CA ALA A 434 -37.30 -0.70 -0.57
C ALA A 434 -37.15 -0.17 -2.01
N THR A 435 -36.63 -1.00 -2.93
CA THR A 435 -36.82 -0.78 -4.37
C THR A 435 -38.19 -1.33 -4.77
N GLY A 436 -39.16 -0.45 -5.00
CA GLY A 436 -40.47 -0.81 -5.53
C GLY A 436 -40.53 -0.58 -7.03
N PHE A 437 -40.43 -1.65 -7.83
CA PHE A 437 -40.76 -1.61 -9.26
C PHE A 437 -42.24 -1.97 -9.44
N GLY A 438 -43.02 -1.06 -10.01
CA GLY A 438 -44.42 -1.34 -10.34
C GLY A 438 -44.71 -0.99 -11.78
N ILE A 439 -45.06 -2.00 -12.57
CA ILE A 439 -45.69 -1.81 -13.87
C ILE A 439 -47.18 -1.70 -13.58
N GLY A 440 -47.84 -0.60 -13.97
CA GLY A 440 -49.30 -0.54 -13.92
C GLY A 440 -49.85 -1.73 -14.71
N SER A 441 -50.76 -2.50 -14.11
CA SER A 441 -51.33 -3.71 -14.72
C SER A 441 -51.82 -3.44 -16.14
N GLY A 442 -51.13 -3.94 -17.18
CA GLY A 442 -51.59 -3.73 -18.55
C GLY A 442 -50.71 -4.21 -19.71
N SER A 443 -49.38 -4.18 -19.62
CA SER A 443 -48.54 -4.50 -20.80
C SER A 443 -47.30 -5.33 -20.45
N PRO A 444 -47.19 -6.59 -20.94
CA PRO A 444 -45.99 -7.38 -20.80
C PRO A 444 -44.96 -6.94 -21.86
N GLY A 445 -43.76 -6.51 -21.43
CA GLY A 445 -42.58 -6.59 -22.31
C GLY A 445 -41.65 -5.39 -22.46
N ILE A 446 -41.83 -4.27 -21.76
CA ILE A 446 -40.82 -3.18 -21.76
C ILE A 446 -40.48 -2.83 -20.31
N GLY A 447 -39.38 -3.40 -19.82
CA GLY A 447 -38.91 -3.19 -18.45
C GLY A 447 -38.23 -1.84 -18.30
N VAL A 448 -38.47 -1.18 -17.18
CA VAL A 448 -37.63 -0.07 -16.71
C VAL A 448 -36.34 -0.67 -16.16
N THR A 449 -35.17 -0.19 -16.62
CA THR A 449 -33.87 -0.71 -16.19
C THR A 449 -33.19 0.32 -15.29
N MET A 450 -32.94 -0.06 -14.05
CA MET A 450 -32.06 0.69 -13.14
C MET A 450 -30.83 -0.17 -12.88
N SER A 451 -29.65 0.40 -13.06
CA SER A 451 -28.38 -0.31 -12.91
C SER A 451 -27.35 0.62 -12.30
N VAL A 452 -26.73 0.22 -11.19
CA VAL A 452 -25.75 1.04 -10.49
C VAL A 452 -24.45 0.27 -10.40
N TYR A 453 -23.40 0.76 -11.05
CA TYR A 453 -22.10 0.11 -11.12
C TYR A 453 -21.02 1.10 -10.69
N ASN A 454 -20.09 0.70 -9.82
CA ASN A 454 -18.92 1.50 -9.45
C ASN A 454 -19.25 2.94 -9.04
N GLU A 455 -20.21 3.12 -8.12
CA GLU A 455 -20.59 4.44 -7.59
C GLU A 455 -21.19 5.44 -8.61
N ALA A 456 -21.44 5.02 -9.85
CA ALA A 456 -22.20 5.76 -10.84
C ALA A 456 -23.55 5.06 -11.09
N GLY A 457 -24.65 5.72 -10.71
CA GLY A 457 -25.99 5.18 -10.91
C GLY A 457 -26.55 5.54 -12.28
N ARG A 458 -26.83 4.53 -13.12
CA ARG A 458 -27.51 4.70 -14.41
C ARG A 458 -29.00 4.35 -14.27
N ILE A 459 -29.87 5.32 -14.52
CA ILE A 459 -31.33 5.09 -14.59
C ILE A 459 -31.77 5.29 -16.04
N GLU A 460 -32.39 4.26 -16.63
CA GLU A 460 -33.01 4.35 -17.96
C GLU A 460 -34.52 4.13 -17.87
N LEU A 461 -35.28 5.16 -18.27
CA LEU A 461 -36.73 5.08 -18.41
C LEU A 461 -37.08 4.99 -19.90
N PRO A 462 -37.25 3.77 -20.49
CA PRO A 462 -37.69 3.64 -21.87
C PRO A 462 -39.13 4.13 -22.01
N GLY A 463 -39.49 4.66 -23.18
CA GLY A 463 -40.76 5.35 -23.48
C GLY A 463 -42.04 4.50 -23.47
N ALA A 464 -42.16 3.53 -22.59
CA ALA A 464 -43.32 2.65 -22.44
C ALA A 464 -44.55 3.40 -21.88
N GLN A 465 -45.75 2.99 -22.33
CA GLN A 465 -47.00 3.44 -21.71
C GLN A 465 -47.14 2.79 -20.32
N TYR A 466 -47.19 3.61 -19.26
CA TYR A 466 -47.53 3.22 -17.88
C TYR A 466 -46.42 2.62 -16.98
N GLY A 467 -45.17 3.07 -17.10
CA GLY A 467 -44.06 2.67 -16.20
C GLY A 467 -43.65 3.74 -15.16
N TYR A 468 -43.32 3.33 -13.94
CA TYR A 468 -42.61 4.20 -12.97
C TYR A 468 -41.45 3.46 -12.29
N ALA A 469 -40.41 4.18 -11.87
CA ALA A 469 -39.32 3.66 -11.04
C ALA A 469 -39.13 4.50 -9.78
N ARG A 470 -38.71 3.85 -8.69
CA ARG A 470 -38.45 4.52 -7.40
C ARG A 470 -37.16 3.97 -6.82
N ALA A 471 -36.28 4.86 -6.38
CA ALA A 471 -35.03 4.50 -5.72
C ALA A 471 -34.89 5.30 -4.43
N SER A 472 -35.04 4.62 -3.30
CA SER A 472 -34.78 5.21 -1.99
C SER A 472 -33.46 4.70 -1.44
N SER A 473 -32.71 5.59 -0.80
CA SER A 473 -31.60 5.24 0.06
C SER A 473 -31.84 5.91 1.40
N VAL A 474 -31.79 5.17 2.51
CA VAL A 474 -31.90 5.78 3.84
C VAL A 474 -30.52 6.32 4.21
N SER A 475 -30.23 7.58 3.84
CA SER A 475 -29.20 8.33 4.57
C SER A 475 -29.71 8.60 5.99
N ALA A 476 -28.83 8.81 6.97
CA ALA A 476 -29.32 9.40 8.23
C ALA A 476 -29.95 10.77 7.90
N PRO A 477 -30.97 11.21 8.66
CA PRO A 477 -31.52 12.54 8.49
C PRO A 477 -30.43 13.61 8.71
N VAL A 478 -30.17 14.42 7.69
CA VAL A 478 -29.15 15.47 7.71
C VAL A 478 -29.79 16.85 7.71
N TYR A 479 -29.10 17.84 8.31
CA TYR A 479 -29.50 19.23 8.21
C TYR A 479 -29.08 19.78 6.85
N ASP A 480 -27.81 20.07 6.62
CA ASP A 480 -27.40 20.71 5.38
C ASP A 480 -26.89 19.67 4.39
N SER A 481 -27.47 19.64 3.20
CA SER A 481 -27.26 18.58 2.21
C SER A 481 -27.35 19.12 0.81
N GLU A 482 -26.55 18.57 -0.08
CA GLU A 482 -26.68 18.81 -1.51
C GLU A 482 -26.62 17.51 -2.29
N VAL A 483 -27.21 17.54 -3.48
CA VAL A 483 -27.07 16.53 -4.51
C VAL A 483 -26.52 17.18 -5.77
N LEU A 484 -25.53 16.55 -6.37
CA LEU A 484 -25.04 16.80 -7.71
C LEU A 484 -25.39 15.57 -8.55
N LEU A 485 -26.07 15.75 -9.67
CA LEU A 485 -26.40 14.64 -10.57
C LEU A 485 -26.15 15.03 -12.02
N ARG A 486 -25.73 14.06 -12.82
CA ARG A 486 -25.62 14.19 -14.27
C ARG A 486 -26.87 13.59 -14.92
N PHE A 487 -27.48 14.28 -15.87
CA PHE A 487 -28.67 13.76 -16.54
C PHE A 487 -28.78 14.26 -17.99
N LYS A 488 -29.56 13.57 -18.81
CA LYS A 488 -30.01 14.04 -20.13
C LYS A 488 -31.44 13.60 -20.42
N LEU A 489 -32.08 14.26 -21.37
CA LEU A 489 -33.36 13.83 -21.92
C LEU A 489 -33.08 13.02 -23.19
N ASP A 490 -33.52 11.78 -23.28
CA ASP A 490 -33.28 10.96 -24.49
C ASP A 490 -34.11 11.44 -25.68
N GLU A 491 -35.34 11.87 -25.41
CA GLU A 491 -36.27 12.40 -26.41
C GLU A 491 -37.08 13.55 -25.80
N LEU A 492 -37.33 14.60 -26.60
CA LEU A 492 -38.17 15.73 -26.20
C LEU A 492 -39.64 15.47 -26.56
N GLY A 493 -40.55 15.68 -25.61
CA GLY A 493 -41.97 15.30 -25.75
C GLY A 493 -42.40 14.27 -24.71
N GLY A 494 -43.70 13.99 -24.62
CA GLY A 494 -44.30 13.20 -23.54
C GLY A 494 -44.25 13.90 -22.18
N ASN A 495 -45.26 13.73 -21.32
CA ASN A 495 -45.33 14.43 -20.02
C ASN A 495 -44.66 13.58 -18.92
N ARG A 496 -43.32 13.52 -18.89
CA ARG A 496 -42.53 12.74 -17.92
C ARG A 496 -41.91 13.66 -16.86
N ASN A 497 -41.78 13.18 -15.63
CA ASN A 497 -41.17 13.94 -14.53
C ASN A 497 -40.03 13.15 -13.87
N LEU A 498 -38.83 13.75 -13.78
CA LEU A 498 -37.78 13.35 -12.84
C LEU A 498 -37.90 14.23 -11.59
N ARG A 499 -37.94 13.62 -10.40
CA ARG A 499 -38.00 14.35 -9.13
C ARG A 499 -36.90 13.91 -8.17
N VAL A 500 -36.05 14.86 -7.78
CA VAL A 500 -34.96 14.60 -6.84
C VAL A 500 -35.29 15.29 -5.53
N TRP A 501 -35.25 14.56 -4.42
CA TRP A 501 -35.70 15.03 -3.12
C TRP A 501 -34.56 15.01 -2.08
N LEU A 502 -34.53 16.05 -1.25
CA LEU A 502 -33.69 16.19 -0.06
C LEU A 502 -34.59 16.54 1.14
N ARG A 503 -34.10 16.22 2.34
CA ARG A 503 -34.81 16.40 3.62
C ARG A 503 -36.21 15.77 3.65
N ALA A 504 -36.34 14.54 3.16
CA ALA A 504 -37.59 13.78 3.22
C ALA A 504 -37.67 12.88 4.46
N ASP A 505 -38.86 12.71 5.04
CA ASP A 505 -39.06 11.88 6.24
C ASP A 505 -39.22 10.38 5.87
N ASP A 506 -40.08 10.08 4.89
CA ASP A 506 -40.37 8.74 4.36
C ASP A 506 -41.17 8.83 3.03
N TRP A 507 -41.67 7.72 2.46
CA TRP A 507 -42.53 7.69 1.26
C TRP A 507 -44.02 7.49 1.55
N ASN A 508 -44.88 8.07 0.70
CA ASN A 508 -46.31 7.72 0.65
C ASN A 508 -46.63 6.77 -0.51
N SER A 509 -47.86 6.23 -0.53
CA SER A 509 -48.37 5.36 -1.61
C SER A 509 -48.57 6.10 -2.95
N THR A 510 -48.55 7.44 -2.97
CA THR A 510 -48.96 8.30 -4.10
C THR A 510 -47.79 9.04 -4.80
N SER A 511 -46.58 8.47 -4.83
CA SER A 511 -45.40 8.91 -5.62
C SER A 511 -44.60 10.13 -5.12
N ALA A 512 -44.84 10.56 -3.88
CA ALA A 512 -44.16 11.69 -3.25
C ALA A 512 -43.63 11.31 -1.86
N PRO A 513 -42.49 11.86 -1.41
CA PRO A 513 -42.06 11.68 -0.03
C PRO A 513 -42.98 12.44 0.94
N HIS A 514 -43.04 12.04 2.19
CA HIS A 514 -43.55 12.83 3.30
C HIS A 514 -42.58 13.97 3.61
N ASN A 515 -43.11 15.20 3.65
CA ASN A 515 -42.42 16.42 4.08
C ASN A 515 -41.08 16.75 3.36
N GLY A 516 -40.88 16.26 2.14
CA GLY A 516 -39.66 16.46 1.37
C GLY A 516 -39.64 17.76 0.56
N TYR A 517 -38.43 18.25 0.30
CA TYR A 517 -38.13 19.33 -0.65
C TYR A 517 -37.42 18.75 -1.86
N GLY A 518 -37.77 19.19 -3.05
CA GLY A 518 -37.18 18.61 -4.25
C GLY A 518 -37.10 19.54 -5.42
N VAL A 519 -36.56 18.99 -6.50
CA VAL A 519 -36.52 19.61 -7.82
C VAL A 519 -37.17 18.68 -8.84
N GLU A 520 -38.04 19.24 -9.68
CA GLU A 520 -38.75 18.56 -10.76
C GLU A 520 -38.24 19.05 -12.12
N ILE A 521 -37.87 18.11 -12.97
CA ILE A 521 -37.55 18.31 -14.39
C ILE A 521 -38.60 17.57 -15.21
N ASN A 522 -39.15 18.24 -16.23
CA ASN A 522 -40.19 17.67 -17.09
C ASN A 522 -39.77 17.64 -18.57
N THR A 523 -39.95 16.50 -19.25
CA THR A 523 -39.54 16.32 -20.66
C THR A 523 -40.35 17.16 -21.65
N ALA A 524 -41.57 17.58 -21.28
CA ALA A 524 -42.45 18.45 -22.07
C ALA A 524 -42.34 19.95 -21.71
N SER A 525 -41.48 20.33 -20.75
CA SER A 525 -41.40 21.72 -20.26
C SER A 525 -40.00 22.29 -20.30
N ASP A 526 -39.84 23.51 -20.80
CA ASP A 526 -38.60 24.31 -20.68
C ASP A 526 -38.47 24.97 -19.29
N THR A 527 -38.88 24.24 -18.25
CA THR A 527 -38.83 24.73 -16.88
C THR A 527 -38.30 23.68 -15.93
N ILE A 528 -37.59 24.17 -14.91
CA ILE A 528 -37.22 23.42 -13.73
C ILE A 528 -37.99 24.00 -12.54
N ARG A 529 -38.52 23.14 -11.68
CA ARG A 529 -39.38 23.57 -10.57
C ARG A 529 -38.80 23.09 -9.25
N MET A 530 -38.64 23.98 -8.27
CA MET A 530 -38.51 23.56 -6.88
C MET A 530 -39.89 23.17 -6.37
N ILE A 531 -39.97 22.04 -5.68
CA ILE A 531 -41.22 21.40 -5.27
C ILE A 531 -41.16 21.01 -3.79
N ARG A 532 -42.33 20.83 -3.17
CA ARG A 532 -42.48 20.34 -1.80
C ARG A 532 -43.70 19.44 -1.66
N THR A 533 -43.67 18.55 -0.68
CA THR A 533 -44.81 17.77 -0.19
C THR A 533 -45.14 18.10 1.28
N ARG A 534 -46.39 17.92 1.69
CA ARG A 534 -46.85 18.03 3.10
C ARG A 534 -47.79 16.86 3.42
N ASP A 535 -47.54 16.17 4.53
CA ASP A 535 -48.45 15.22 5.20
C ASP A 535 -49.43 14.47 4.26
N SER A 536 -48.88 13.75 3.27
CA SER A 536 -49.56 12.84 2.33
C SER A 536 -50.47 13.42 1.21
N ASN A 537 -50.57 14.74 1.01
CA ASN A 537 -51.41 15.31 -0.06
C ASN A 537 -50.61 16.09 -1.12
N GLY A 538 -50.22 15.44 -2.23
CA GLY A 538 -49.79 16.09 -3.48
C GLY A 538 -48.39 16.75 -3.49
N VAL A 539 -47.90 17.05 -4.71
CA VAL A 539 -46.66 17.79 -4.98
C VAL A 539 -47.00 19.24 -5.31
N TYR A 540 -46.48 20.18 -4.52
CA TYR A 540 -46.70 21.61 -4.71
C TYR A 540 -45.45 22.27 -5.29
N GLY A 541 -45.62 23.14 -6.28
CA GLY A 541 -44.52 23.99 -6.77
C GLY A 541 -44.21 25.10 -5.76
N LEU A 542 -42.95 25.22 -5.38
CA LEU A 542 -42.42 26.33 -4.59
C LEU A 542 -41.97 27.48 -5.47
N SER A 543 -41.29 27.16 -6.57
CA SER A 543 -40.78 28.14 -7.53
C SER A 543 -40.47 27.48 -8.87
N THR A 544 -40.45 28.27 -9.95
CA THR A 544 -40.18 27.80 -11.31
C THR A 544 -39.12 28.69 -11.95
N ALA A 545 -38.19 28.11 -12.70
CA ALA A 545 -37.21 28.84 -13.50
C ALA A 545 -37.14 28.27 -14.92
N SER A 546 -36.76 29.09 -15.89
CA SER A 546 -36.56 28.64 -17.27
C SER A 546 -35.32 27.77 -17.37
N HIS A 547 -35.44 26.66 -18.09
CA HIS A 547 -34.35 25.72 -18.37
C HIS A 547 -34.49 25.21 -19.80
N ALA A 548 -33.44 25.35 -20.62
CA ALA A 548 -33.50 24.86 -21.99
C ALA A 548 -33.49 23.33 -21.99
N ARG A 549 -34.55 22.71 -22.49
CA ARG A 549 -34.54 21.27 -22.75
C ARG A 549 -33.50 20.95 -23.82
N THR A 550 -32.70 19.94 -23.55
CA THR A 550 -31.70 19.41 -24.50
C THR A 550 -31.57 17.91 -24.31
N THR A 551 -31.13 17.24 -25.37
CA THR A 551 -30.73 15.84 -25.33
C THR A 551 -29.25 15.66 -24.98
N ASP A 552 -28.50 16.76 -24.88
CA ASP A 552 -27.13 16.76 -24.36
C ASP A 552 -27.11 16.48 -22.85
N TRP A 553 -25.99 15.94 -22.36
CA TRP A 553 -25.76 15.80 -20.93
C TRP A 553 -25.71 17.16 -20.22
N GLN A 554 -26.30 17.20 -19.03
CA GLN A 554 -26.38 18.36 -18.16
C GLN A 554 -26.08 17.94 -16.73
N TRP A 555 -25.56 18.88 -15.96
CA TRP A 555 -25.38 18.73 -14.53
C TRP A 555 -26.42 19.53 -13.79
N LEU A 556 -27.01 18.91 -12.77
CA LEU A 556 -27.89 19.57 -11.82
C LEU A 556 -27.28 19.49 -10.43
N ARG A 557 -27.18 20.64 -9.76
CA ARG A 557 -26.92 20.69 -8.32
C ARG A 557 -28.11 21.27 -7.60
N PHE A 558 -28.67 20.52 -6.65
CA PHE A 558 -29.70 20.98 -5.74
C PHE A 558 -29.17 20.96 -4.30
N ARG A 559 -29.22 22.12 -3.64
CA ARG A 559 -28.64 22.36 -2.32
C ARG A 559 -29.70 22.83 -1.35
N VAL A 560 -29.70 22.23 -0.16
CA VAL A 560 -30.47 22.67 1.01
C VAL A 560 -29.50 23.02 2.13
N GLU A 561 -29.44 24.30 2.50
CA GLU A 561 -28.48 24.83 3.48
C GLU A 561 -29.21 25.82 4.41
N GLY A 562 -29.32 25.48 5.69
CA GLY A 562 -30.15 26.21 6.64
C GLY A 562 -31.62 26.26 6.20
N ASP A 563 -32.11 27.48 5.94
CA ASP A 563 -33.45 27.77 5.42
C ASP A 563 -33.46 28.09 3.90
N GLN A 564 -32.35 27.82 3.19
CA GLN A 564 -32.18 28.13 1.77
C GLN A 564 -32.27 26.87 0.91
N LEU A 565 -33.01 26.98 -0.19
CA LEU A 565 -33.09 26.00 -1.28
C LEU A 565 -32.45 26.64 -2.52
N ARG A 566 -31.46 25.98 -3.12
CA ARG A 566 -30.78 26.50 -4.31
C ARG A 566 -30.63 25.42 -5.36
N VAL A 567 -30.86 25.77 -6.62
CA VAL A 567 -30.63 24.88 -7.76
C VAL A 567 -29.80 25.59 -8.81
N ARG A 568 -28.86 24.86 -9.39
CA ARG A 568 -28.15 25.28 -10.59
C ARG A 568 -28.06 24.16 -11.59
N ILE A 569 -28.05 24.53 -12.86
CA ILE A 569 -27.97 23.61 -13.98
C ILE A 569 -27.05 24.18 -15.05
N TRP A 570 -26.20 23.34 -15.62
CA TRP A 570 -25.27 23.70 -16.70
C TRP A 570 -25.04 22.52 -17.63
N LYS A 571 -24.50 22.78 -18.84
CA LYS A 571 -24.21 21.70 -19.80
C LYS A 571 -22.96 20.93 -19.38
N ASP A 572 -22.96 19.64 -19.64
CA ASP A 572 -21.79 18.81 -19.44
C ASP A 572 -20.63 19.22 -20.37
N GLY A 573 -19.40 19.23 -19.85
CA GLY A 573 -18.23 19.79 -20.53
C GLY A 573 -18.03 21.32 -20.37
N GLU A 574 -19.01 22.05 -19.84
CA GLU A 574 -18.85 23.46 -19.45
C GLU A 574 -18.43 23.59 -17.97
N GLN A 575 -17.70 24.64 -17.63
CA GLN A 575 -17.29 24.91 -16.25
C GLN A 575 -18.51 25.23 -15.37
N GLU A 576 -18.63 24.59 -14.19
CA GLU A 576 -19.72 24.86 -13.24
C GLU A 576 -19.79 26.36 -12.89
N PRO A 577 -20.93 27.03 -13.07
CA PRO A 577 -21.10 28.42 -12.66
C PRO A 577 -20.98 28.55 -11.14
N ARG A 578 -19.90 29.17 -10.66
CA ARG A 578 -19.57 29.22 -9.23
C ARG A 578 -20.31 30.34 -8.48
N ASP A 579 -20.60 31.45 -9.16
CA ASP A 579 -21.13 32.68 -8.52
C ASP A 579 -22.62 32.93 -8.82
N SER A 580 -23.29 32.04 -9.55
CA SER A 580 -24.69 32.19 -9.91
C SER A 580 -25.48 30.91 -9.72
N TRP A 581 -26.66 31.03 -9.09
CA TRP A 581 -27.64 29.95 -8.99
C TRP A 581 -28.74 30.18 -10.02
N THR A 582 -29.15 29.13 -10.73
CA THR A 582 -30.30 29.20 -11.64
C THR A 582 -31.56 29.63 -10.88
N GLN A 583 -31.71 29.17 -9.63
CA GLN A 583 -32.75 29.64 -8.73
C GLN A 583 -32.34 29.49 -7.26
N SER A 584 -32.80 30.41 -6.41
CA SER A 584 -32.62 30.37 -4.96
C SER A 584 -33.91 30.82 -4.26
N LEU A 585 -34.27 30.15 -3.18
CA LEU A 585 -35.48 30.41 -2.41
C LEU A 585 -35.18 30.26 -0.92
N GLN A 586 -35.64 31.23 -0.11
CA GLN A 586 -35.62 31.13 1.36
C GLN A 586 -36.98 30.63 1.87
N SER A 587 -36.98 29.65 2.77
CA SER A 587 -38.20 29.14 3.38
C SER A 587 -37.97 28.75 4.85
N GLN A 588 -38.63 29.45 5.77
CA GLN A 588 -38.55 29.17 7.22
C GLN A 588 -39.15 27.81 7.63
N SER A 589 -39.80 27.12 6.70
CA SER A 589 -40.37 25.80 6.94
C SER A 589 -39.36 24.65 6.83
N VAL A 590 -38.12 24.94 6.47
CA VAL A 590 -37.03 23.97 6.30
C VAL A 590 -36.19 23.89 7.59
N ASN A 591 -36.77 23.44 8.70
CA ASN A 591 -36.11 23.47 10.02
C ASN A 591 -35.88 22.09 10.69
N SER A 592 -36.31 21.01 10.04
CA SER A 592 -36.10 19.63 10.49
C SER A 592 -35.05 18.91 9.63
N LYS A 593 -34.41 17.88 10.22
CA LYS A 593 -33.53 16.94 9.48
C LYS A 593 -34.37 16.12 8.50
N GLY A 594 -33.77 15.64 7.41
CA GLY A 594 -34.41 14.61 6.60
C GLY A 594 -33.42 13.88 5.68
N THR A 595 -33.92 12.86 4.98
CA THR A 595 -33.12 11.92 4.18
C THR A 595 -33.04 12.33 2.70
N PHE A 596 -32.05 11.79 1.98
CA PHE A 596 -32.01 11.88 0.51
C PHE A 596 -32.94 10.84 -0.12
N MET A 597 -33.74 11.25 -1.09
CA MET A 597 -34.68 10.37 -1.77
C MET A 597 -34.73 10.69 -3.27
N LEU A 598 -34.60 9.68 -4.14
CA LEU A 598 -34.68 9.88 -5.58
C LEU A 598 -35.95 9.22 -6.14
N SER A 599 -36.87 10.03 -6.70
CA SER A 599 -38.08 9.52 -7.33
C SER A 599 -37.97 9.60 -8.85
N ALA A 600 -38.09 8.46 -9.52
CA ALA A 600 -38.22 8.39 -10.98
C ALA A 600 -39.67 8.01 -11.36
N VAL A 601 -40.68 8.71 -10.83
CA VAL A 601 -42.09 8.29 -11.02
C VAL A 601 -42.81 9.06 -12.12
N GLU A 602 -43.30 8.30 -13.09
CA GLU A 602 -44.22 8.74 -14.12
C GLU A 602 -45.67 8.30 -13.85
N LEU A 603 -46.64 9.16 -14.25
CA LEU A 603 -47.86 8.93 -15.07
C LEU A 603 -48.89 10.04 -14.76
N THR A 604 -49.73 10.57 -15.68
CA THR A 604 -50.39 9.99 -16.85
C THR A 604 -50.54 10.98 -18.03
N GLY A 605 -50.55 10.43 -19.25
CA GLY A 605 -51.17 10.99 -20.46
C GLY A 605 -50.88 10.03 -21.61
N ALA A 606 -51.89 9.65 -22.41
CA ALA A 606 -51.84 8.55 -23.41
C ALA A 606 -50.87 8.73 -24.60
N ALA A 607 -49.86 9.59 -24.48
CA ALA A 607 -48.88 9.84 -25.53
C ALA A 607 -47.59 9.05 -25.28
N GLU A 608 -47.19 8.26 -26.28
CA GLU A 608 -45.85 7.67 -26.39
C GLU A 608 -44.78 8.77 -26.50
N GLY A 609 -43.55 8.48 -26.03
CA GLY A 609 -42.38 9.35 -26.15
C GLY A 609 -41.91 10.02 -24.84
N GLY A 610 -40.63 10.41 -24.81
CA GLY A 610 -39.96 11.06 -23.68
C GLY A 610 -39.24 10.07 -22.77
N GLY A 611 -37.90 10.14 -22.75
CA GLY A 611 -37.01 9.34 -21.89
C GLY A 611 -36.04 10.23 -21.11
N ILE A 612 -35.61 9.79 -19.93
CA ILE A 612 -34.63 10.49 -19.10
C ILE A 612 -33.55 9.50 -18.71
N GLN A 613 -32.29 9.89 -18.92
CA GLN A 613 -31.13 9.20 -18.37
C GLN A 613 -30.54 10.00 -17.24
N VAL A 614 -30.31 9.35 -16.11
CA VAL A 614 -29.54 9.90 -14.99
C VAL A 614 -28.28 9.06 -14.85
N ASP A 615 -27.16 9.73 -14.66
CA ASP A 615 -25.81 9.22 -14.47
C ASP A 615 -25.17 9.96 -13.26
N ASP A 616 -23.97 9.58 -12.83
CA ASP A 616 -23.15 10.18 -11.75
C ASP A 616 -23.94 11.01 -10.71
N ILE A 617 -24.41 10.35 -9.65
CA ILE A 617 -25.20 10.95 -8.58
C ILE A 617 -24.35 11.04 -7.32
N ARG A 618 -24.15 12.25 -6.81
CA ARG A 618 -23.35 12.52 -5.60
C ARG A 618 -24.18 13.26 -4.59
N VAL A 619 -24.29 12.72 -3.39
CA VAL A 619 -24.95 13.38 -2.25
C VAL A 619 -23.88 13.77 -1.24
N THR A 620 -23.89 15.02 -0.81
CA THR A 620 -22.91 15.58 0.14
C THR A 620 -23.66 16.19 1.32
N GLU A 621 -23.32 15.75 2.54
CA GLU A 621 -23.69 16.49 3.75
C GLU A 621 -22.75 17.69 3.86
N LEU A 622 -23.31 18.89 3.86
CA LEU A 622 -22.54 20.14 3.89
C LEU A 622 -21.94 20.40 5.27
N ASN A 623 -22.41 19.67 6.29
CA ASN A 623 -21.96 19.79 7.68
C ASN A 623 -21.94 18.41 8.37
N PRO A 624 -20.97 17.54 8.03
CA PRO A 624 -21.00 16.10 8.30
C PRO A 624 -20.79 15.77 9.77
N ALA A 625 -21.88 15.78 10.54
CA ALA A 625 -21.88 15.45 11.95
C ALA A 625 -23.09 14.58 12.31
N SER A 626 -23.32 13.46 11.61
CA SER A 626 -23.87 12.20 12.16
C SER A 626 -24.38 11.24 11.08
N LEU A 627 -23.91 10.00 11.10
CA LEU A 627 -24.53 8.84 10.43
C LEU A 627 -24.30 7.61 11.31
N THR A 628 -25.37 7.11 11.94
CA THR A 628 -25.36 6.08 12.99
C THR A 628 -26.12 4.86 12.47
N ALA A 629 -25.58 3.63 12.57
CA ALA A 629 -26.34 2.38 12.46
C ALA A 629 -26.55 1.75 13.85
N ASP A 630 -27.75 1.23 14.06
CA ASP A 630 -28.20 0.64 15.32
C ASP A 630 -27.74 -0.83 15.45
N PHE A 631 -26.88 -1.11 16.44
CA PHE A 631 -26.36 -2.45 16.79
C PHE A 631 -27.06 -3.07 18.01
N SER A 632 -28.38 -2.94 18.14
CA SER A 632 -29.16 -3.49 19.27
C SER A 632 -29.36 -5.02 19.29
N GLN A 633 -28.70 -5.83 18.45
CA GLN A 633 -28.93 -7.30 18.39
C GLN A 633 -27.71 -8.23 18.56
N ALA A 634 -26.60 -7.79 19.14
CA ALA A 634 -25.54 -8.73 19.55
C ALA A 634 -25.98 -9.51 20.81
N ALA A 635 -26.25 -10.81 20.67
CA ALA A 635 -26.60 -11.68 21.80
C ALA A 635 -25.43 -11.79 22.80
N ASN A 636 -25.76 -11.77 24.09
CA ASN A 636 -24.82 -12.05 25.18
C ASN A 636 -24.05 -13.36 24.94
N GLY A 637 -22.72 -13.31 24.91
CA GLY A 637 -21.86 -14.49 25.04
C GLY A 637 -21.27 -15.11 23.76
N ALA A 638 -21.11 -14.36 22.65
CA ALA A 638 -20.39 -14.87 21.48
C ALA A 638 -18.92 -15.21 21.82
N SER A 639 -18.45 -16.39 21.38
CA SER A 639 -17.07 -16.85 21.53
C SER A 639 -16.12 -16.10 20.59
N TRP A 640 -14.87 -15.95 21.03
CA TRP A 640 -13.76 -15.32 20.29
C TRP A 640 -13.55 -15.93 18.90
N ASP A 641 -13.49 -15.09 17.86
CA ASP A 641 -13.23 -15.45 16.47
C ASP A 641 -12.09 -14.57 15.94
N SER A 642 -11.05 -15.21 15.40
CA SER A 642 -9.81 -14.60 14.91
C SER A 642 -9.94 -13.89 13.55
N THR A 643 -11.11 -13.94 12.91
CA THR A 643 -11.33 -13.43 11.55
C THR A 643 -12.01 -12.05 11.48
N ASN A 644 -12.55 -11.55 12.60
CA ASN A 644 -13.25 -10.27 12.63
C ASN A 644 -12.32 -9.10 13.02
N LEU A 645 -12.22 -8.11 12.12
CA LEU A 645 -11.48 -6.86 12.36
C LEU A 645 -12.02 -6.05 13.55
N PHE A 646 -13.25 -6.28 14.02
CA PHE A 646 -13.81 -5.70 15.24
C PHE A 646 -14.71 -6.68 16.00
N THR A 647 -14.53 -6.84 17.32
CA THR A 647 -15.56 -7.47 18.19
C THR A 647 -16.19 -6.43 19.12
N THR A 648 -17.52 -6.40 19.16
CA THR A 648 -18.29 -5.60 20.13
C THR A 648 -18.81 -6.51 21.24
N ASN A 649 -18.60 -6.12 22.50
CA ASN A 649 -19.18 -6.81 23.65
C ASN A 649 -19.86 -5.77 24.54
N VAL A 650 -21.18 -5.80 24.53
CA VAL A 650 -22.04 -4.92 25.33
C VAL A 650 -22.68 -5.80 26.40
N GLY A 651 -22.60 -5.40 27.67
CA GLY A 651 -23.21 -6.17 28.76
C GLY A 651 -23.80 -5.28 29.85
N ILE A 652 -24.78 -5.84 30.56
CA ILE A 652 -25.43 -5.25 31.73
C ILE A 652 -25.03 -6.08 32.95
N GLY A 653 -24.49 -5.45 33.99
CA GLY A 653 -24.28 -6.12 35.28
C GLY A 653 -25.61 -6.70 35.78
N SER A 654 -25.63 -7.99 36.12
CA SER A 654 -26.83 -8.78 36.39
C SER A 654 -27.77 -8.15 37.42
N SER A 655 -28.87 -7.50 36.97
CA SER A 655 -30.17 -7.43 37.69
C SER A 655 -31.29 -6.56 37.04
N ASN A 656 -31.23 -6.11 35.78
CA ASN A 656 -32.42 -5.44 35.17
C ASN A 656 -32.41 -5.46 33.62
N PRO A 657 -33.48 -5.89 32.92
CA PRO A 657 -33.51 -6.01 31.46
C PRO A 657 -33.99 -4.73 30.74
N GLY A 658 -33.48 -3.56 31.12
CA GLY A 658 -33.83 -2.28 30.49
C GLY A 658 -32.60 -1.38 30.28
N THR A 659 -32.33 -1.09 29.00
CA THR A 659 -31.31 -0.19 28.41
C THR A 659 -29.82 -0.48 28.70
N GLY A 660 -29.15 -1.09 27.70
CA GLY A 660 -27.70 -1.27 27.62
C GLY A 660 -27.01 -0.18 26.77
N GLY A 661 -25.69 -0.05 26.88
CA GLY A 661 -24.91 0.88 26.04
C GLY A 661 -24.95 0.51 24.56
N VAL A 662 -24.82 1.50 23.67
CA VAL A 662 -24.79 1.32 22.22
C VAL A 662 -23.39 1.63 21.71
N ILE A 663 -22.79 0.68 21.00
CA ILE A 663 -21.57 0.89 20.23
C ILE A 663 -21.94 0.76 18.76
N ASP A 664 -21.66 1.79 17.99
CA ASP A 664 -21.79 1.79 16.54
C ASP A 664 -20.43 2.08 15.92
N ILE A 665 -19.87 1.10 15.23
CA ILE A 665 -18.56 1.20 14.59
C ILE A 665 -18.72 0.84 13.13
N GLN A 666 -18.40 1.79 12.25
CA GLN A 666 -18.38 1.62 10.80
C GLN A 666 -17.06 2.15 10.26
N ASP A 667 -16.42 1.40 9.35
CA ASP A 667 -15.21 1.83 8.62
C ASP A 667 -14.06 2.35 9.50
N GLY A 668 -13.88 1.77 10.69
CA GLY A 668 -12.82 2.18 11.63
C GLY A 668 -13.08 3.53 12.32
N ILE A 669 -14.33 4.02 12.29
CA ILE A 669 -14.84 5.17 13.02
C ILE A 669 -15.91 4.67 13.99
N GLY A 670 -15.62 4.77 15.29
CA GLY A 670 -16.56 4.38 16.34
C GLY A 670 -17.31 5.54 16.96
N ARG A 671 -18.65 5.48 16.97
CA ARG A 671 -19.49 6.21 17.91
C ARG A 671 -19.87 5.32 19.10
N MET A 672 -19.67 5.84 20.29
CA MET A 672 -19.96 5.12 21.52
C MET A 672 -20.87 5.95 22.41
N TYR A 673 -22.01 5.35 22.78
CA TYR A 673 -22.95 5.89 23.75
C TYR A 673 -23.14 4.89 24.88
N VAL A 674 -22.95 5.32 26.12
CA VAL A 674 -23.23 4.46 27.28
C VAL A 674 -24.30 5.12 28.15
N ASP A 675 -25.43 4.42 28.30
CA ASP A 675 -26.62 4.95 28.97
C ASP A 675 -26.44 5.02 30.50
N LYS A 676 -27.28 5.83 31.15
CA LYS A 676 -27.27 6.26 32.57
C LYS A 676 -27.53 5.13 33.59
N THR A 677 -27.42 3.86 33.21
CA THR A 677 -27.74 2.73 34.10
C THR A 677 -26.59 2.40 35.04
N LYS A 678 -26.90 1.72 36.15
CA LYS A 678 -25.98 1.56 37.29
C LYS A 678 -24.75 0.68 37.00
N PHE A 679 -24.74 -0.10 35.91
CA PHE A 679 -23.70 -1.09 35.58
C PHE A 679 -23.60 -1.36 34.06
N ALA A 680 -23.47 -0.31 33.26
CA ALA A 680 -23.23 -0.45 31.83
C ALA A 680 -21.74 -0.58 31.54
N TYR A 681 -21.41 -1.41 30.57
CA TYR A 681 -20.07 -1.46 29.98
C TYR A 681 -20.25 -1.75 28.49
N ALA A 682 -19.41 -1.13 27.68
CA ALA A 682 -19.48 -1.26 26.23
C ALA A 682 -18.05 -1.39 25.74
N ARG A 683 -17.73 -2.46 24.99
CA ARG A 683 -16.40 -2.78 24.47
C ARG A 683 -16.37 -2.83 22.96
N ALA A 684 -15.39 -2.15 22.39
CA ALA A 684 -14.92 -2.38 21.02
C ALA A 684 -13.49 -2.93 21.08
N THR A 685 -13.12 -3.82 20.17
CA THR A 685 -11.74 -4.30 20.03
C THR A 685 -11.45 -4.46 18.53
N SER A 686 -10.35 -3.91 17.98
CA SER A 686 -9.97 -4.03 16.54
C SER A 686 -8.68 -4.81 16.15
N VAL A 687 -8.76 -6.06 15.65
CA VAL A 687 -7.68 -7.07 15.43
C VAL A 687 -6.68 -6.67 14.31
N MET A 688 -5.41 -6.32 14.63
CA MET A 688 -4.26 -6.13 13.70
C MET A 688 -3.07 -7.12 13.88
N ASN A 689 -2.16 -7.21 12.89
CA ASN A 689 -0.87 -7.89 13.10
C ASN A 689 -0.06 -7.23 14.25
N ALA A 690 0.92 -7.94 14.82
CA ALA A 690 1.75 -7.38 15.88
C ALA A 690 2.53 -6.16 15.39
N VAL A 691 2.42 -5.04 16.12
CA VAL A 691 2.99 -3.74 15.75
C VAL A 691 3.87 -3.17 16.86
N TYR A 692 4.92 -2.47 16.45
CA TYR A 692 5.80 -1.64 17.26
C TYR A 692 5.17 -0.27 17.49
N ASP A 693 4.73 0.40 16.41
CA ASP A 693 4.18 1.74 16.50
C ASP A 693 2.67 1.75 16.21
N SER A 694 1.93 2.34 17.15
CA SER A 694 0.48 2.41 17.07
C SER A 694 -0.04 3.74 17.60
N GLU A 695 -1.15 4.19 17.03
CA GLU A 695 -1.76 5.45 17.43
C GLU A 695 -3.27 5.33 17.48
N LEU A 696 -3.83 6.07 18.42
CA LEU A 696 -5.24 6.25 18.65
C LEU A 696 -5.58 7.73 18.50
N LEU A 697 -6.64 8.04 17.77
CA LEU A 697 -7.26 9.36 17.74
C LEU A 697 -8.73 9.21 18.14
N VAL A 698 -9.20 9.99 19.09
CA VAL A 698 -10.58 9.95 19.57
C VAL A 698 -11.15 11.35 19.69
N LYS A 699 -12.38 11.55 19.22
CA LYS A 699 -13.21 12.73 19.49
C LYS A 699 -14.26 12.37 20.52
N PHE A 700 -14.22 13.00 21.68
CA PHE A 700 -15.09 12.69 22.81
C PHE A 700 -15.59 13.96 23.53
N LYS A 701 -16.69 13.83 24.29
CA LYS A 701 -17.11 14.81 25.30
C LYS A 701 -17.73 14.13 26.51
N MET A 702 -17.81 14.86 27.61
CA MET A 702 -18.57 14.46 28.80
C MET A 702 -19.98 15.04 28.70
N ASP A 703 -21.03 14.22 28.74
CA ASP A 703 -22.43 14.70 28.72
C ASP A 703 -22.79 15.43 30.01
N SER A 704 -22.25 14.99 31.14
CA SER A 704 -22.27 15.76 32.39
C SER A 704 -21.08 15.39 33.29
N LEU A 705 -20.66 16.34 34.14
CA LEU A 705 -19.54 16.17 35.08
C LEU A 705 -19.97 15.53 36.43
N GLY A 706 -21.22 15.04 36.51
CA GLY A 706 -21.89 14.76 37.79
C GLY A 706 -21.54 13.42 38.46
N ALA A 707 -21.36 12.33 37.71
CA ALA A 707 -21.04 11.02 38.29
C ALA A 707 -19.62 10.58 37.98
N ASP A 708 -19.01 9.80 38.88
CA ASP A 708 -17.69 9.21 38.72
C ASP A 708 -17.69 8.12 37.63
N ARG A 709 -17.06 8.43 36.49
CA ARG A 709 -17.00 7.60 35.29
C ARG A 709 -15.60 7.66 34.69
N ASN A 710 -15.09 6.51 34.25
CA ASN A 710 -13.79 6.38 33.60
C ASN A 710 -13.94 5.96 32.14
N LEU A 711 -13.35 6.73 31.21
CA LEU A 711 -13.08 6.31 29.84
C LEU A 711 -11.63 5.83 29.75
N ARG A 712 -11.41 4.55 29.48
CA ARG A 712 -10.09 3.97 29.27
C ARG A 712 -9.91 3.55 27.83
N LEU A 713 -8.81 3.95 27.19
CA LEU A 713 -8.44 3.59 25.82
C LEU A 713 -7.10 2.86 25.83
N TRP A 714 -6.97 1.76 25.11
CA TRP A 714 -5.78 0.87 25.15
C TRP A 714 -5.09 0.74 23.78
N LEU A 715 -3.79 0.44 23.76
CA LEU A 715 -2.95 0.12 22.58
C LEU A 715 -1.90 -0.96 22.95
N ARG A 716 -1.41 -1.71 21.96
CA ARG A 716 -0.36 -2.75 22.07
C ARG A 716 -0.64 -3.82 23.14
N ALA A 717 -1.87 -4.32 23.18
CA ALA A 717 -2.24 -5.44 24.04
C ALA A 717 -1.86 -6.79 23.41
N ASP A 718 -1.78 -7.85 24.22
CA ASP A 718 -1.54 -9.23 23.76
C ASP A 718 -2.79 -10.13 23.86
N GLY A 719 -3.79 -9.71 24.62
CA GLY A 719 -5.03 -10.46 24.92
C GLY A 719 -5.83 -9.81 26.05
N TRP A 720 -6.78 -10.54 26.67
CA TRP A 720 -7.62 -10.04 27.78
C TRP A 720 -7.61 -10.94 29.03
N ASN A 721 -7.53 -10.32 30.22
CA ASN A 721 -7.60 -11.03 31.52
C ASN A 721 -8.96 -10.93 32.23
N SER A 722 -9.75 -9.87 31.96
CA SER A 722 -10.99 -9.53 32.67
C SER A 722 -11.86 -8.56 31.83
N THR A 723 -13.04 -8.17 32.33
CA THR A 723 -13.93 -7.19 31.67
C THR A 723 -13.38 -5.77 31.62
N SER A 724 -12.21 -5.46 32.19
CA SER A 724 -11.77 -4.08 32.40
C SER A 724 -10.30 -3.74 32.11
N ALA A 725 -9.48 -4.73 31.74
CA ALA A 725 -8.06 -4.54 31.46
C ALA A 725 -7.51 -5.58 30.46
N PRO A 726 -6.69 -5.16 29.46
CA PRO A 726 -5.99 -6.08 28.57
C PRO A 726 -4.75 -6.70 29.23
N HIS A 727 -4.16 -7.74 28.63
CA HIS A 727 -2.80 -8.19 28.94
C HIS A 727 -1.76 -7.30 28.24
N ASN A 728 -0.74 -6.87 28.99
CA ASN A 728 0.44 -6.15 28.48
C ASN A 728 0.17 -4.85 27.69
N GLY A 729 -1.01 -4.25 27.84
CA GLY A 729 -1.41 -3.06 27.09
C GLY A 729 -0.96 -1.76 27.74
N TYR A 730 -0.86 -0.71 26.92
CA TYR A 730 -0.69 0.68 27.34
C TYR A 730 -2.00 1.41 27.15
N GLY A 731 -2.36 2.31 28.05
CA GLY A 731 -3.64 3.01 27.94
C GLY A 731 -3.63 4.43 28.41
N VAL A 732 -4.75 5.10 28.18
CA VAL A 732 -5.07 6.43 28.67
C VAL A 732 -6.44 6.39 29.34
N GLU A 733 -6.56 7.01 30.50
CA GLU A 733 -7.78 7.09 31.32
C GLU A 733 -8.19 8.55 31.49
N ILE A 734 -9.46 8.82 31.23
CA ILE A 734 -10.12 10.10 31.48
C ILE A 734 -11.24 9.86 32.47
N ASN A 735 -11.33 10.69 33.51
CA ASN A 735 -12.35 10.56 34.54
C ASN A 735 -13.23 11.82 34.59
N THR A 736 -14.55 11.66 34.68
CA THR A 736 -15.53 12.77 34.71
C THR A 736 -15.50 13.59 36.02
N GLN A 737 -14.88 13.07 37.08
CA GLN A 737 -14.66 13.77 38.35
C GLN A 737 -13.22 14.25 38.55
N SER A 738 -12.30 13.91 37.64
CA SER A 738 -10.89 14.30 37.73
C SER A 738 -10.53 15.35 36.69
N ASP A 739 -9.84 16.41 37.13
CA ASP A 739 -9.21 17.40 36.24
C ASP A 739 -7.86 16.90 35.71
N THR A 740 -7.75 15.59 35.45
CA THR A 740 -6.51 14.95 34.99
C THR A 740 -6.76 13.76 34.07
N ILE A 741 -5.86 13.54 33.13
CA ILE A 741 -5.73 12.32 32.33
C ILE A 741 -4.65 11.43 32.93
N ARG A 742 -4.86 10.11 32.98
CA ARG A 742 -3.85 9.16 33.48
C ARG A 742 -3.36 8.26 32.36
N LEU A 743 -2.05 8.12 32.18
CA LEU A 743 -1.51 7.03 31.36
C LEU A 743 -1.46 5.76 32.19
N LEU A 744 -1.81 4.65 31.58
CA LEU A 744 -2.00 3.36 32.21
C LEU A 744 -1.11 2.30 31.57
N ARG A 745 -0.86 1.23 32.34
CA ARG A 745 -0.27 0.00 31.85
C ARG A 745 -0.88 -1.22 32.53
N THR A 746 -0.94 -2.34 31.82
CA THR A 746 -1.23 -3.65 32.40
C THR A 746 -0.06 -4.61 32.23
N ARG A 747 0.05 -5.60 33.12
CA ARG A 747 1.02 -6.71 33.06
C ARG A 747 0.27 -8.04 33.21
N GLN A 748 0.85 -9.15 32.73
CA GLN A 748 0.21 -10.48 32.61
C GLN A 748 -0.60 -10.96 33.85
N SER A 749 -0.32 -10.49 35.08
CA SER A 749 -1.07 -10.83 36.30
C SER A 749 -1.67 -9.59 37.00
N ASN A 750 -2.96 -9.32 36.70
CA ASN A 750 -4.00 -8.61 37.48
C ASN A 750 -3.68 -7.25 38.16
N GLY A 751 -3.43 -6.21 37.37
CA GLY A 751 -3.54 -4.82 37.84
C GLY A 751 -3.46 -3.78 36.72
N ILE A 752 -4.22 -2.68 36.84
CA ILE A 752 -4.03 -1.44 36.06
C ILE A 752 -3.08 -0.55 36.85
N TYR A 753 -1.92 -0.24 36.28
CA TYR A 753 -0.90 0.59 36.88
C TYR A 753 -0.95 1.98 36.27
N GLY A 754 -1.11 3.02 37.10
CA GLY A 754 -0.92 4.39 36.66
C GLY A 754 0.55 4.64 36.37
N LEU A 755 0.87 5.04 35.14
CA LEU A 755 2.19 5.45 34.73
C LEU A 755 2.43 6.91 35.11
N THR A 756 1.56 7.81 34.67
CA THR A 756 1.66 9.26 34.94
C THR A 756 0.28 9.89 34.93
N THR A 757 0.17 11.08 35.51
CA THR A 757 -1.03 11.90 35.55
C THR A 757 -0.72 13.25 34.89
N ILE A 758 -1.62 13.73 34.05
CA ILE A 758 -1.47 14.94 33.23
C ILE A 758 -2.66 15.85 33.55
N ASP A 759 -2.42 17.12 33.87
CA ASP A 759 -3.50 18.08 34.14
C ASP A 759 -4.38 18.25 32.90
N HIS A 760 -5.70 18.18 33.10
CA HIS A 760 -6.70 18.30 32.05
C HIS A 760 -8.02 18.84 32.61
N PRO A 761 -8.35 20.12 32.39
CA PRO A 761 -9.59 20.69 32.87
C PRO A 761 -10.80 19.93 32.31
N ARG A 762 -11.70 19.50 33.19
CA ARG A 762 -12.95 18.87 32.76
C ARG A 762 -13.82 19.85 31.98
N THR A 763 -14.39 19.36 30.88
CA THR A 763 -15.35 20.11 30.08
C THR A 763 -16.41 19.18 29.49
N THR A 764 -17.56 19.77 29.18
CA THR A 764 -18.66 19.15 28.43
C THR A 764 -18.59 19.42 26.93
N ASP A 765 -17.63 20.23 26.49
CA ASP A 765 -17.39 20.51 25.08
C ASP A 765 -16.74 19.31 24.38
N TRP A 766 -16.87 19.26 23.05
CA TRP A 766 -16.15 18.28 22.25
C TRP A 766 -14.65 18.52 22.29
N GLN A 767 -13.90 17.44 22.47
CA GLN A 767 -12.45 17.42 22.53
C GLN A 767 -11.91 16.28 21.69
N TRP A 768 -10.70 16.47 21.19
CA TRP A 768 -9.91 15.44 20.55
C TRP A 768 -8.78 15.01 21.47
N LEU A 769 -8.55 13.70 21.58
CA LEU A 769 -7.39 13.10 22.22
C LEU A 769 -6.65 12.24 21.19
N ARG A 770 -5.34 12.45 21.10
CA ARG A 770 -4.44 11.55 20.36
C ARG A 770 -3.49 10.88 21.35
N PHE A 771 -3.49 9.55 21.36
CA PHE A 771 -2.60 8.72 22.18
C PHE A 771 -1.73 7.86 21.26
N ARG A 772 -0.41 7.93 21.39
CA ARG A 772 0.54 7.21 20.55
C ARG A 772 1.49 6.39 21.41
N VAL A 773 1.77 5.17 20.96
CA VAL A 773 2.92 4.37 21.39
C VAL A 773 3.90 4.31 20.21
N GLU A 774 5.07 4.94 20.36
CA GLU A 774 6.10 5.07 19.32
C GLU A 774 7.44 4.64 19.89
N GLY A 775 8.00 3.54 19.41
CA GLY A 775 9.13 2.84 19.99
C GLY A 775 8.85 2.47 21.45
N ASN A 776 9.56 3.13 22.37
CA ASN A 776 9.39 3.01 23.82
C ASN A 776 8.76 4.26 24.47
N VAL A 777 8.22 5.19 23.67
CA VAL A 777 7.68 6.46 24.14
C VAL A 777 6.16 6.46 24.05
N LEU A 778 5.51 6.86 25.15
CA LEU A 778 4.08 7.13 25.21
C LEU A 778 3.84 8.62 25.05
N LYS A 779 2.97 9.01 24.12
CA LYS A 779 2.66 10.41 23.82
C LYS A 779 1.16 10.67 23.85
N VAL A 780 0.76 11.78 24.47
CA VAL A 780 -0.64 12.24 24.47
C VAL A 780 -0.70 13.72 24.11
N ARG A 781 -1.68 14.08 23.28
CA ARG A 781 -2.11 15.47 23.08
C ARG A 781 -3.62 15.57 23.05
N LEU A 782 -4.12 16.74 23.40
CA LEU A 782 -5.53 17.02 23.54
C LEU A 782 -5.85 18.45 23.07
N TRP A 783 -7.00 18.64 22.42
CA TRP A 783 -7.49 19.96 22.02
C TRP A 783 -9.02 20.00 21.92
N ASN A 784 -9.60 21.20 21.98
CA ASN A 784 -11.05 21.37 21.79
C ASN A 784 -11.41 21.24 20.30
N ASP A 785 -12.57 20.67 20.02
CA ASP A 785 -13.10 20.56 18.66
C ASP A 785 -13.29 21.96 18.04
N GLY A 786 -12.98 22.08 16.76
CA GLY A 786 -12.93 23.37 16.05
C GLY A 786 -11.66 24.20 16.28
N GLN A 787 -10.73 23.77 17.13
CA GLN A 787 -9.38 24.32 17.21
C GLN A 787 -8.38 23.46 16.43
N PRO A 788 -7.31 24.05 15.85
CA PRO A 788 -6.28 23.28 15.18
C PRO A 788 -5.55 22.34 16.15
N GLU A 789 -5.19 21.15 15.64
CA GLU A 789 -4.46 20.15 16.42
C GLU A 789 -3.09 20.72 16.86
N PRO A 790 -2.75 20.69 18.17
CA PRO A 790 -1.47 21.18 18.66
C PRO A 790 -0.29 20.42 18.06
N VAL A 791 0.72 21.17 17.63
CA VAL A 791 1.98 20.62 17.11
C VAL A 791 2.74 19.89 18.22
N ASP A 792 2.72 20.46 19.43
CA ASP A 792 3.40 19.90 20.60
C ASP A 792 2.56 18.84 21.31
N TRP A 793 3.25 17.82 21.84
CA TRP A 793 2.63 16.81 22.68
C TRP A 793 2.43 17.36 24.09
N LEU A 794 1.19 17.27 24.62
CA LEU A 794 0.86 17.64 25.99
C LEU A 794 1.72 16.86 27.00
N HIS A 795 2.05 15.60 26.69
CA HIS A 795 2.98 14.81 27.49
C HIS A 795 3.72 13.78 26.63
N GLN A 796 4.99 13.54 26.95
CA GLN A 796 5.82 12.47 26.37
C GLN A 796 6.61 11.79 27.47
N ARG A 797 6.59 10.45 27.49
CA ARG A 797 7.36 9.67 28.46
C ARG A 797 8.02 8.47 27.81
N THR A 798 9.33 8.38 27.97
CA THR A 798 10.11 7.18 27.68
C THR A 798 9.86 6.13 28.76
N ASN A 799 9.54 4.90 28.35
CA ASN A 799 9.20 3.80 29.23
C ASN A 799 10.07 2.58 28.89
N GLY A 800 11.05 2.27 29.75
CA GLY A 800 12.06 1.22 29.50
C GLY A 800 11.52 -0.21 29.41
N ASP A 801 10.26 -0.43 29.77
CA ASP A 801 9.63 -1.74 29.73
C ASP A 801 8.77 -2.00 28.46
N VAL A 802 8.85 -1.12 27.46
CA VAL A 802 8.21 -1.34 26.15
C VAL A 802 9.14 -2.22 25.31
N THR A 803 9.06 -3.55 25.50
CA THR A 803 10.12 -4.48 25.03
C THR A 803 9.73 -5.43 23.91
N ALA A 804 8.45 -5.54 23.51
CA ALA A 804 8.00 -6.48 22.45
C ALA A 804 6.87 -5.88 21.59
N PRO A 805 6.76 -6.24 20.29
CA PRO A 805 5.63 -5.86 19.45
C PRO A 805 4.34 -6.45 20.04
N GLY A 806 3.34 -5.61 20.24
CA GLY A 806 2.07 -6.02 20.83
C GLY A 806 1.11 -6.42 19.73
N LYS A 807 0.33 -7.48 19.94
CA LYS A 807 -0.58 -7.96 18.90
C LYS A 807 -1.71 -6.98 18.56
N TRP A 808 -2.06 -6.00 19.41
CA TRP A 808 -3.45 -5.53 19.32
C TRP A 808 -3.79 -4.06 19.68
N MET A 809 -4.65 -3.46 18.82
CA MET A 809 -6.04 -2.98 19.01
C MET A 809 -6.43 -1.95 20.11
N ALA A 810 -7.41 -1.09 19.80
CA ALA A 810 -8.09 -0.17 20.73
C ALA A 810 -9.32 -0.75 21.43
N SER A 811 -9.54 -0.38 22.70
CA SER A 811 -10.76 -0.65 23.46
C SER A 811 -11.18 0.52 24.33
N ALA A 812 -12.46 0.89 24.29
CA ALA A 812 -13.12 1.72 25.30
C ALA A 812 -14.02 0.82 26.16
N ILE A 813 -13.93 0.86 27.50
CA ILE A 813 -14.98 0.38 28.44
C ILE A 813 -14.92 1.11 29.80
N GLU A 814 -16.11 1.51 30.26
CA GLU A 814 -16.51 2.00 31.59
C GLU A 814 -16.23 1.03 32.77
N LEU A 815 -15.81 1.57 33.92
CA LEU A 815 -16.02 0.95 35.24
C LEU A 815 -16.44 2.03 36.25
N THR A 816 -17.58 1.79 36.88
CA THR A 816 -18.20 2.62 37.91
C THR A 816 -17.32 2.73 39.16
N GLY A 817 -17.08 3.96 39.60
CA GLY A 817 -16.70 4.27 40.97
C GLY A 817 -17.95 4.62 41.76
N GLY A 818 -18.39 3.74 42.66
CA GLY A 818 -19.35 4.11 43.70
C GLY A 818 -20.76 3.56 43.53
N THR A 819 -21.22 2.93 44.61
CA THR A 819 -22.60 2.49 44.81
C THR A 819 -23.55 3.70 44.85
N GLY A 820 -24.32 3.92 43.79
CA GLY A 820 -25.64 4.57 43.93
C GLY A 820 -25.92 5.90 43.20
N ILE A 821 -25.08 6.40 42.31
CA ILE A 821 -25.34 7.70 41.64
C ILE A 821 -25.93 7.49 40.22
N GLN A 822 -27.06 8.17 39.94
CA GLN A 822 -27.67 8.30 38.60
C GLN A 822 -27.09 9.51 37.85
N GLY A 823 -26.82 9.35 36.54
CA GLY A 823 -26.41 10.44 35.62
C GLY A 823 -24.93 10.39 35.21
N GLY A 824 -24.57 10.99 34.06
CA GLY A 824 -23.20 11.04 33.51
C GLY A 824 -22.90 10.01 32.42
N SER A 825 -22.44 10.46 31.26
CA SER A 825 -22.00 9.61 30.13
C SER A 825 -20.83 10.26 29.37
N PHE A 826 -20.02 9.43 28.71
CA PHE A 826 -19.10 9.88 27.67
C PHE A 826 -19.78 9.71 26.32
N LEU A 827 -19.63 10.70 25.46
CA LEU A 827 -20.03 10.64 24.06
C LEU A 827 -18.77 10.60 23.23
N ILE A 828 -18.63 9.56 22.40
CA ILE A 828 -17.54 9.46 21.43
C ILE A 828 -18.16 9.61 20.05
N ASP A 829 -17.66 10.57 19.26
CA ASP A 829 -18.11 10.83 17.89
C ASP A 829 -17.19 10.19 16.86
N GLU A 830 -15.90 10.05 17.20
CA GLU A 830 -14.92 9.42 16.33
C GLU A 830 -13.87 8.68 17.16
N LEU A 831 -13.50 7.47 16.73
CA LEU A 831 -12.40 6.68 17.29
C LEU A 831 -11.67 6.02 16.13
N LYS A 832 -10.40 6.37 15.91
CA LYS A 832 -9.52 5.81 14.89
C LYS A 832 -8.30 5.16 15.50
N VAL A 833 -7.88 4.04 14.91
CA VAL A 833 -6.67 3.31 15.28
C VAL A 833 -5.77 3.22 14.06
N TYR A 834 -4.48 3.49 14.24
CA TYR A 834 -3.50 3.43 13.16
C TYR A 834 -2.42 2.40 13.48
N ASN A 835 -2.19 1.51 12.51
CA ASN A 835 -0.93 0.81 12.38
C ASN A 835 0.09 1.79 11.76
N LEU A 836 1.06 2.23 12.55
CA LEU A 836 2.10 3.15 12.06
C LEU A 836 3.27 2.40 11.39
N ASP A 837 3.28 1.07 11.47
CA ASP A 837 4.24 0.19 10.83
C ASP A 837 3.83 -0.21 9.40
N ALA A 838 2.65 0.19 8.91
CA ALA A 838 2.09 -0.19 7.61
C ALA A 838 2.85 0.45 6.42
N VAL A 839 4.09 0.02 6.25
CA VAL A 839 4.80 -0.11 4.98
C VAL A 839 4.58 -1.57 4.56
N ASN A 840 4.47 -1.87 3.26
CA ASN A 840 4.46 -3.26 2.81
C ASN A 840 5.84 -3.89 3.12
N THR A 841 6.02 -4.38 4.35
CA THR A 841 7.31 -4.73 4.97
C THR A 841 7.91 -6.03 4.42
N ARG A 842 7.28 -6.63 3.41
CA ARG A 842 7.70 -7.91 2.81
C ARG A 842 8.25 -7.77 1.41
N GLU A 843 8.11 -6.64 0.72
CA GLU A 843 8.67 -6.48 -0.63
C GLU A 843 10.20 -6.52 -0.60
N SER A 844 10.79 -7.36 -1.44
CA SER A 844 12.24 -7.46 -1.57
C SER A 844 12.66 -7.85 -2.97
N THR A 845 13.90 -7.58 -3.28
CA THR A 845 14.50 -7.62 -4.61
C THR A 845 15.99 -7.84 -4.41
N ILE A 846 16.70 -8.19 -5.48
CA ILE A 846 18.16 -8.21 -5.53
C ILE A 846 18.61 -7.23 -6.61
N HIS A 847 19.66 -6.47 -6.31
CA HIS A 847 20.34 -5.66 -7.31
C HIS A 847 21.84 -6.00 -7.37
N LEU A 848 22.40 -6.03 -8.57
CA LEU A 848 23.85 -6.13 -8.80
C LEU A 848 24.26 -5.19 -9.94
N THR A 849 25.50 -4.71 -9.91
CA THR A 849 26.10 -3.96 -11.00
C THR A 849 27.46 -4.56 -11.32
N VAL A 850 27.73 -4.79 -12.61
CA VAL A 850 29.01 -5.33 -13.12
C VAL A 850 29.50 -4.46 -14.28
N SER A 851 30.81 -4.26 -14.37
CA SER A 851 31.47 -3.73 -15.57
C SER A 851 32.67 -4.58 -15.94
N ASP A 852 33.09 -4.55 -17.19
CA ASP A 852 34.31 -5.22 -17.68
C ASP A 852 35.39 -4.22 -18.10
N ALA A 853 36.56 -4.75 -18.49
CA ALA A 853 37.70 -3.96 -18.91
C ALA A 853 37.50 -3.23 -20.26
N ASP A 854 36.55 -3.70 -21.08
CA ASP A 854 36.18 -3.07 -22.36
C ASP A 854 35.19 -1.91 -22.17
N GLY A 855 34.70 -1.72 -20.94
CA GLY A 855 33.80 -0.65 -20.55
C GLY A 855 32.32 -0.99 -20.71
N ASN A 856 31.96 -2.26 -20.99
CA ASN A 856 30.56 -2.67 -20.95
C ASN A 856 30.06 -2.67 -19.50
N ILE A 857 28.78 -2.38 -19.33
CA ILE A 857 28.15 -2.23 -18.02
C ILE A 857 26.85 -3.00 -18.01
N VAL A 858 26.59 -3.74 -16.93
CA VAL A 858 25.31 -4.36 -16.66
C VAL A 858 24.83 -3.94 -15.27
N ALA A 859 23.75 -3.16 -15.24
CA ALA A 859 22.97 -2.92 -14.04
C ALA A 859 21.77 -3.88 -14.05
N TYR A 860 21.69 -4.78 -13.08
CA TYR A 860 20.74 -5.89 -13.11
C TYR A 860 19.93 -5.97 -11.81
N THR A 861 18.61 -5.83 -11.95
CA THR A 861 17.66 -5.93 -10.83
C THR A 861 16.66 -7.05 -11.10
N HIS A 862 16.53 -8.02 -10.19
CA HIS A 862 15.61 -9.15 -10.32
C HIS A 862 14.98 -9.51 -8.97
N THR A 863 13.82 -10.18 -9.00
CA THR A 863 13.00 -10.32 -7.80
C THR A 863 12.08 -11.53 -7.81
N LEU A 864 11.77 -12.05 -6.61
CA LEU A 864 10.59 -12.88 -6.36
C LEU A 864 9.35 -12.08 -5.92
N ASN A 865 9.44 -10.75 -5.95
CA ASN A 865 8.54 -9.72 -5.41
C ASN A 865 8.61 -9.52 -3.89
N SER A 866 8.40 -10.57 -3.10
CA SER A 866 8.49 -10.51 -1.63
C SER A 866 9.66 -11.33 -1.09
N ILE A 867 10.10 -11.07 0.15
CA ILE A 867 11.01 -11.97 0.87
C ILE A 867 10.35 -13.35 0.96
N GLY A 868 11.05 -14.37 0.49
CA GLY A 868 10.57 -15.74 0.36
C GLY A 868 9.69 -15.98 -0.87
N GLY A 869 9.50 -14.98 -1.75
CA GLY A 869 8.58 -15.07 -2.89
C GLY A 869 7.17 -15.44 -2.45
N ASN A 870 6.60 -16.49 -3.03
CA ASN A 870 5.34 -17.10 -2.59
C ASN A 870 5.49 -18.18 -1.50
N ALA A 871 6.71 -18.39 -1.00
CA ALA A 871 7.12 -19.42 -0.05
C ALA A 871 7.08 -20.88 -0.55
N MET A 872 6.75 -21.15 -1.82
CA MET A 872 6.79 -22.49 -2.41
C MET A 872 8.13 -22.75 -3.09
N VAL A 873 8.81 -23.82 -2.68
CA VAL A 873 9.90 -24.42 -3.46
C VAL A 873 9.31 -25.45 -4.43
N VAL A 874 9.75 -25.43 -5.69
CA VAL A 874 9.40 -26.45 -6.68
C VAL A 874 10.04 -27.79 -6.28
N PRO A 875 9.25 -28.83 -5.92
CA PRO A 875 9.80 -30.09 -5.42
C PRO A 875 10.73 -30.76 -6.42
N GLY A 876 11.91 -31.19 -5.97
CA GLY A 876 12.94 -31.83 -6.82
C GLY A 876 13.78 -30.87 -7.67
N TYR A 877 13.48 -29.56 -7.66
CA TYR A 877 14.23 -28.55 -8.41
C TYR A 877 14.76 -27.40 -7.54
N GLY A 878 14.36 -27.31 -6.27
CA GLY A 878 15.07 -26.52 -5.26
C GLY A 878 14.95 -24.99 -5.35
N PHE A 879 14.19 -24.42 -6.28
CA PHE A 879 14.01 -22.95 -6.39
C PHE A 879 12.66 -22.46 -5.87
N LEU A 880 12.66 -21.27 -5.26
CA LEU A 880 11.45 -20.57 -4.80
C LEU A 880 10.72 -19.89 -5.96
N LEU A 881 9.39 -19.87 -5.87
CA LEU A 881 8.52 -19.19 -6.85
C LEU A 881 8.21 -17.75 -6.44
N ASN A 882 8.01 -16.88 -7.42
CA ASN A 882 7.62 -15.49 -7.22
C ASN A 882 6.15 -15.35 -6.77
N ASN A 883 5.82 -14.22 -6.14
CA ASN A 883 4.45 -13.72 -5.97
C ASN A 883 4.26 -12.40 -6.74
N GLY A 884 4.83 -12.32 -7.95
CA GLY A 884 4.94 -11.08 -8.73
C GLY A 884 3.62 -10.45 -9.13
N LEU A 885 2.55 -11.24 -9.22
CA LEU A 885 1.23 -10.74 -9.62
C LEU A 885 0.54 -9.90 -8.54
N ASN A 886 1.06 -9.90 -7.30
CA ASN A 886 0.53 -9.06 -6.22
C ASN A 886 0.90 -7.56 -6.36
N THR A 887 1.75 -7.15 -7.32
CA THR A 887 2.04 -5.73 -7.59
C THR A 887 1.02 -5.02 -8.49
N ARG A 888 -0.07 -5.73 -8.85
CA ARG A 888 -1.26 -5.14 -9.49
C ARG A 888 -1.90 -4.08 -8.60
N VAL A 889 -2.83 -3.30 -9.16
CA VAL A 889 -3.78 -2.56 -8.31
C VAL A 889 -4.90 -3.46 -7.77
N PRO A 890 -5.56 -3.09 -6.65
CA PRO A 890 -6.73 -3.79 -6.14
C PRO A 890 -7.78 -4.05 -7.22
N SER A 891 -8.54 -5.14 -7.11
CA SER A 891 -9.58 -5.45 -8.10
C SER A 891 -10.73 -4.45 -8.07
N SER A 892 -10.84 -3.67 -6.99
CA SER A 892 -11.74 -2.53 -6.81
C SER A 892 -11.23 -1.21 -7.42
N SER A 893 -10.05 -1.20 -8.06
CA SER A 893 -9.55 -0.01 -8.76
C SER A 893 -10.42 0.33 -9.98
N PRO A 894 -10.43 1.61 -10.41
CA PRO A 894 -11.27 2.04 -11.53
C PRO A 894 -11.08 1.19 -12.77
N GLU A 895 -12.20 0.91 -13.46
CA GLU A 895 -12.17 0.20 -14.72
C GLU A 895 -11.23 0.91 -15.71
N GLY A 896 -10.36 0.15 -16.37
CA GLY A 896 -9.36 0.70 -17.28
C GLY A 896 -8.06 1.21 -16.63
N HIS A 897 -7.81 0.95 -15.34
CA HIS A 897 -6.53 1.29 -14.73
C HIS A 897 -5.34 0.59 -15.45
N PRO A 898 -4.24 1.29 -15.79
CA PRO A 898 -3.13 0.73 -16.57
C PRO A 898 -2.48 -0.52 -15.97
N ASN A 899 -2.51 -0.66 -14.64
CA ASN A 899 -1.98 -1.81 -13.88
C ASN A 899 -3.07 -2.74 -13.31
N ALA A 900 -4.30 -2.71 -13.85
CA ALA A 900 -5.37 -3.61 -13.43
C ALA A 900 -5.06 -5.09 -13.78
N PRO A 901 -5.45 -6.05 -12.92
CA PRO A 901 -5.27 -7.48 -13.18
C PRO A 901 -5.90 -7.94 -14.49
N ARG A 902 -5.10 -8.54 -15.38
CA ARG A 902 -5.53 -9.04 -16.69
C ARG A 902 -4.63 -10.17 -17.22
N PRO A 903 -5.11 -10.98 -18.17
CA PRO A 903 -4.32 -12.06 -18.77
C PRO A 903 -3.03 -11.56 -19.41
N GLY A 904 -1.93 -12.30 -19.25
CA GLY A 904 -0.66 -12.01 -19.92
C GLY A 904 0.08 -10.76 -19.44
N MET A 905 -0.41 -10.05 -18.42
CA MET A 905 0.23 -8.81 -17.97
C MET A 905 1.56 -9.05 -17.28
N ARG A 906 2.47 -8.10 -17.45
CA ARG A 906 3.63 -7.91 -16.57
C ARG A 906 3.27 -6.88 -15.50
N SER A 907 3.07 -7.29 -14.26
CA SER A 907 2.66 -6.34 -13.20
C SER A 907 3.68 -5.23 -13.02
N LEU A 908 3.19 -3.99 -12.84
CA LEU A 908 4.00 -2.79 -12.71
C LEU A 908 5.11 -3.01 -11.67
N SER A 909 6.34 -2.69 -12.06
CA SER A 909 7.52 -2.86 -11.21
C SER A 909 8.12 -1.52 -10.78
N SER A 910 8.83 -1.55 -9.67
CA SER A 910 9.62 -0.45 -9.13
C SER A 910 11.13 -0.62 -9.35
N MET A 911 11.57 -1.72 -9.97
CA MET A 911 12.98 -2.03 -10.22
C MET A 911 13.63 -0.96 -11.10
N SER A 912 14.79 -0.45 -10.67
CA SER A 912 15.45 0.73 -11.27
C SER A 912 16.96 0.53 -11.49
N PRO A 913 17.39 -0.42 -12.34
CA PRO A 913 18.76 -0.41 -12.86
C PRO A 913 18.95 0.83 -13.76
N THR A 914 19.88 1.69 -13.37
CA THR A 914 20.10 3.01 -13.94
C THR A 914 21.56 3.19 -14.33
N ILE A 915 21.82 3.77 -15.50
CA ILE A 915 23.16 4.08 -15.99
C ILE A 915 23.21 5.59 -16.28
N VAL A 916 24.29 6.24 -15.87
CA VAL A 916 24.48 7.69 -15.97
C VAL A 916 25.78 7.97 -16.72
N LEU A 917 25.65 8.79 -17.76
CA LEU A 917 26.76 9.32 -18.54
C LEU A 917 26.93 10.81 -18.27
N GLN A 918 28.14 11.31 -18.48
CA GLN A 918 28.44 12.74 -18.57
C GLN A 918 29.35 12.95 -19.77
N ASN A 919 28.95 13.85 -20.68
CA ASN A 919 29.69 14.11 -21.93
C ASN A 919 29.94 12.83 -22.77
N GLY A 920 28.98 11.90 -22.78
CA GLY A 920 29.08 10.63 -23.52
C GLY A 920 29.91 9.54 -22.84
N GLU A 921 30.49 9.81 -21.66
CA GLU A 921 31.27 8.83 -20.90
C GLU A 921 30.52 8.34 -19.65
N PRO A 922 30.51 7.03 -19.35
CA PRO A 922 29.90 6.53 -18.12
C PRO A 922 30.55 7.14 -16.88
N VAL A 923 29.74 7.52 -15.90
CA VAL A 923 30.20 8.05 -14.62
C VAL A 923 29.62 7.30 -13.42
N LEU A 924 28.45 6.68 -13.59
CA LEU A 924 27.77 5.94 -12.53
C LEU A 924 26.83 4.88 -13.13
N ALA A 925 26.83 3.69 -12.58
CA ALA A 925 25.76 2.70 -12.77
C ALA A 925 25.30 2.20 -11.40
N LEU A 926 23.99 2.06 -11.20
CA LEU A 926 23.42 1.74 -9.90
C LEU A 926 22.02 1.16 -9.98
N GLY A 927 21.57 0.64 -8.85
CA GLY A 927 20.19 0.28 -8.57
C GLY A 927 20.05 -0.11 -7.12
N SER A 928 18.83 -0.45 -6.71
CA SER A 928 18.53 -0.86 -5.34
C SER A 928 17.45 -1.92 -5.35
N PRO A 929 17.41 -2.80 -4.33
CA PRO A 929 16.20 -3.51 -3.96
C PRO A 929 15.30 -2.69 -3.03
N GLY A 930 14.12 -3.22 -2.69
CA GLY A 930 13.23 -2.64 -1.66
C GLY A 930 11.85 -2.19 -2.14
N GLY A 931 11.24 -2.88 -3.11
CA GLY A 931 9.87 -2.57 -3.53
C GLY A 931 9.73 -1.13 -4.06
N GLN A 932 8.69 -0.42 -3.66
CA GLN A 932 8.55 1.00 -4.03
C GLN A 932 9.68 1.91 -3.55
N THR A 933 10.41 1.54 -2.49
CA THR A 933 11.54 2.32 -1.98
C THR A 933 12.77 2.27 -2.89
N ILE A 934 12.77 1.42 -3.92
CA ILE A 934 13.82 1.38 -4.95
C ILE A 934 13.95 2.74 -5.62
N LEU A 935 12.82 3.35 -6.03
CA LEU A 935 12.82 4.60 -6.78
C LEU A 935 13.40 5.74 -5.94
N THR A 936 12.99 5.82 -4.67
CA THR A 936 13.45 6.86 -3.74
C THR A 936 14.92 6.64 -3.35
N SER A 937 15.37 5.39 -3.20
CA SER A 937 16.77 5.05 -2.92
C SER A 937 17.69 5.44 -4.08
N VAL A 938 17.33 5.09 -5.32
CA VAL A 938 18.10 5.47 -6.51
C VAL A 938 18.08 6.99 -6.69
N LEU A 939 16.92 7.63 -6.59
CA LEU A 939 16.81 9.09 -6.68
C LEU A 939 17.66 9.79 -5.63
N GLN A 940 17.65 9.33 -4.37
CA GLN A 940 18.44 9.95 -3.31
C GLN A 940 19.95 9.78 -3.55
N VAL A 941 20.42 8.64 -4.06
CA VAL A 941 21.83 8.45 -4.43
C VAL A 941 22.22 9.38 -5.58
N LEU A 942 21.35 9.53 -6.60
CA LEU A 942 21.57 10.47 -7.69
C LEU A 942 21.71 11.91 -7.17
N ILE A 943 20.78 12.41 -6.36
CA ILE A 943 20.87 13.78 -5.80
C ILE A 943 22.10 13.94 -4.89
N ASN A 944 22.39 12.95 -4.04
CA ASN A 944 23.58 12.96 -3.19
C ASN A 944 24.88 13.06 -4.01
N ARG A 945 24.97 12.35 -5.15
CA ARG A 945 26.16 12.38 -6.01
C ARG A 945 26.23 13.61 -6.89
N LEU A 946 25.14 13.94 -7.58
CA LEU A 946 25.12 14.90 -8.67
C LEU A 946 24.92 16.34 -8.19
N ASP A 947 24.17 16.56 -7.10
CA ASP A 947 23.92 17.90 -6.54
C ASP A 947 24.75 18.17 -5.28
N PHE A 948 24.83 17.21 -4.35
CA PHE A 948 25.56 17.41 -3.08
C PHE A 948 27.04 17.04 -3.15
N GLY A 949 27.52 16.54 -4.30
CA GLY A 949 28.94 16.23 -4.52
C GLY A 949 29.50 15.16 -3.58
N MET A 950 28.66 14.33 -2.98
CA MET A 950 29.10 13.24 -2.11
C MET A 950 29.93 12.24 -2.93
N THR A 951 30.88 11.56 -2.28
CA THR A 951 31.52 10.38 -2.90
C THR A 951 30.51 9.23 -3.00
N LEU A 952 30.74 8.25 -3.88
CA LEU A 952 29.78 7.14 -4.04
C LEU A 952 29.60 6.34 -2.73
N PRO A 953 30.66 5.98 -1.97
CA PRO A 953 30.50 5.32 -0.67
C PRO A 953 29.67 6.13 0.33
N GLN A 954 29.87 7.46 0.39
CA GLN A 954 29.09 8.33 1.26
C GLN A 954 27.61 8.39 0.82
N ALA A 955 27.34 8.47 -0.49
CA ALA A 955 25.99 8.56 -1.02
C ALA A 955 25.19 7.26 -0.77
N VAL A 956 25.84 6.11 -0.91
CA VAL A 956 25.25 4.79 -0.59
C VAL A 956 25.00 4.65 0.91
N ALA A 957 25.96 5.03 1.76
CA ALA A 957 25.84 4.89 3.21
C ALA A 957 24.86 5.89 3.86
N ALA A 958 24.54 7.01 3.20
CA ALA A 958 23.69 8.06 3.76
C ALA A 958 22.32 7.51 4.23
N PRO A 959 21.81 7.96 5.41
CA PRO A 959 20.46 7.55 5.83
C PRO A 959 19.38 8.05 4.88
N ARG A 960 18.34 7.23 4.70
CA ARG A 960 17.36 7.40 3.60
C ARG A 960 16.02 7.92 4.07
N LEU A 961 15.42 8.74 3.21
CA LEU A 961 14.07 9.27 3.34
C LEU A 961 13.27 8.85 2.11
N SER A 962 12.16 8.14 2.29
CA SER A 962 11.36 7.59 1.20
C SER A 962 9.93 8.14 1.25
N GLN A 963 9.60 8.96 0.25
CA GLN A 963 8.26 9.51 0.06
C GLN A 963 7.64 8.97 -1.24
N ASN A 964 6.64 8.11 -1.10
CA ASN A 964 6.00 7.40 -2.21
C ASN A 964 4.52 7.77 -2.44
N ASN A 965 4.03 8.83 -1.79
CA ASN A 965 2.63 9.23 -1.84
C ASN A 965 1.64 8.13 -1.43
N GLY A 966 2.07 7.15 -0.63
CA GLY A 966 1.32 5.91 -0.39
C GLY A 966 0.45 5.88 0.87
N ASN A 967 0.46 6.93 1.70
CA ASN A 967 -0.33 6.97 2.93
C ASN A 967 -1.18 8.24 3.03
N ALA A 968 -2.38 8.10 3.60
CA ALA A 968 -3.37 9.18 3.71
C ALA A 968 -2.87 10.43 4.47
N TYR A 969 -1.86 10.27 5.33
CA TYR A 969 -1.24 11.34 6.11
C TYR A 969 -0.02 11.96 5.44
N GLY A 970 0.30 11.56 4.20
CA GLY A 970 1.45 12.07 3.44
C GLY A 970 2.81 11.81 4.08
N ARG A 971 2.91 10.92 5.09
CA ARG A 971 4.13 10.66 5.86
C ARG A 971 5.27 10.15 4.97
N THR A 972 6.45 10.69 5.18
CA THR A 972 7.70 10.17 4.61
C THR A 972 8.24 9.09 5.53
N LEU A 973 8.54 7.92 4.97
CA LEU A 973 9.24 6.87 5.69
C LEU A 973 10.72 7.26 5.85
N ILE A 974 11.25 7.25 7.07
CA ILE A 974 12.65 7.61 7.32
C ILE A 974 13.36 6.49 8.06
N GLU A 975 14.64 6.33 7.80
CA GLU A 975 15.47 5.47 8.65
C GLU A 975 15.67 6.10 10.04
N PRO A 976 15.85 5.28 11.09
CA PRO A 976 16.07 5.78 12.45
C PRO A 976 17.19 6.83 12.54
N GLU A 977 18.28 6.62 11.80
CA GLU A 977 19.46 7.50 11.76
C GLU A 977 19.14 8.90 11.21
N VAL A 978 18.05 9.07 10.45
CA VAL A 978 17.58 10.38 9.99
C VAL A 978 17.23 11.27 11.17
N THR A 979 16.73 10.72 12.28
CA THR A 979 16.37 11.51 13.48
C THR A 979 17.57 12.16 14.16
N ALA A 980 18.78 11.66 13.89
CA ALA A 980 20.04 12.23 14.37
C ALA A 980 20.67 13.23 13.39
N MET A 981 20.09 13.40 12.19
CA MET A 981 20.59 14.37 11.21
C MET A 981 20.32 15.81 11.65
N PRO A 982 21.24 16.76 11.40
CA PRO A 982 21.03 18.19 11.65
C PRO A 982 19.76 18.75 10.99
N GLU A 983 19.36 18.19 9.84
CA GLU A 983 18.24 18.64 9.04
C GLU A 983 16.88 18.16 9.58
N TYR A 984 16.84 17.18 10.49
CA TYR A 984 15.58 16.54 10.92
C TYR A 984 14.59 17.54 11.51
N GLU A 985 15.01 18.32 12.51
CA GLU A 985 14.14 19.32 13.14
C GLU A 985 13.77 20.45 12.18
N GLN A 986 14.65 20.81 11.25
CA GLN A 986 14.37 21.83 10.25
C GLN A 986 13.30 21.34 9.26
N LEU A 987 13.37 20.09 8.81
CA LEU A 987 12.34 19.47 7.97
C LEU A 987 11.00 19.38 8.70
N ARG A 988 11.00 19.07 10.00
CA ARG A 988 9.80 19.10 10.84
C ARG A 988 9.23 20.52 10.96
N GLN A 989 10.09 21.53 11.11
CA GLN A 989 9.68 22.93 11.13
C GLN A 989 9.09 23.39 9.80
N LEU A 990 9.58 22.88 8.66
CA LEU A 990 8.95 23.04 7.34
C LEU A 990 7.61 22.29 7.22
N GLY A 991 7.25 21.47 8.20
CA GLY A 991 6.01 20.71 8.20
C GLY A 991 6.10 19.46 7.35
N GLN A 992 7.23 18.77 7.29
CA GLN A 992 7.29 17.42 6.72
C GLN A 992 6.76 16.39 7.74
N PRO A 993 5.76 15.57 7.38
CA PRO A 993 5.29 14.48 8.24
C PRO A 993 6.22 13.27 8.08
N PHE A 994 6.64 12.67 9.20
CA PHE A 994 7.53 11.51 9.20
C PHE A 994 6.90 10.28 9.87
N SER A 995 7.29 9.10 9.38
CA SER A 995 7.13 7.82 10.06
C SER A 995 8.52 7.17 10.13
N ILE A 996 8.95 6.77 11.33
CA ILE A 996 10.20 6.04 11.47
C ILE A 996 9.97 4.62 10.94
N SER A 997 10.91 4.15 10.11
CA SER A 997 10.87 2.82 9.55
C SER A 997 11.08 1.77 10.65
N GLY A 998 10.10 0.89 10.83
CA GLY A 998 10.24 -0.34 11.61
C GLY A 998 10.96 -1.46 10.84
N LEU A 999 11.43 -1.20 9.60
CA LEU A 999 12.16 -2.19 8.81
C LEU A 999 13.48 -2.50 9.53
N THR A 1000 13.59 -3.71 10.04
CA THR A 1000 14.82 -4.26 10.67
C THR A 1000 16.04 -4.22 9.76
N TYR A 1001 15.87 -3.99 8.46
CA TYR A 1001 16.90 -4.06 7.43
C TYR A 1001 17.14 -2.74 6.68
N GLY A 1002 16.51 -1.64 7.08
CA GLY A 1002 16.67 -0.33 6.43
C GLY A 1002 15.90 -0.17 5.11
N ILE A 1003 15.97 1.03 4.53
CA ILE A 1003 15.32 1.37 3.26
C ILE A 1003 16.31 1.09 2.14
N GLY A 1004 16.07 0.11 1.28
CA GLY A 1004 16.96 -0.22 0.15
C GLY A 1004 18.33 -0.81 0.51
N SER A 1005 19.11 -1.18 -0.50
CA SER A 1005 20.46 -1.76 -0.37
C SER A 1005 21.22 -1.62 -1.69
N VAL A 1006 21.76 -0.43 -1.94
CA VAL A 1006 22.29 -0.03 -3.24
C VAL A 1006 23.58 -0.80 -3.57
N ASN A 1007 23.67 -1.31 -4.79
CA ASN A 1007 24.92 -1.73 -5.42
C ASN A 1007 25.17 -0.82 -6.62
N ALA A 1008 26.40 -0.32 -6.75
CA ALA A 1008 26.74 0.69 -7.74
C ALA A 1008 28.23 0.62 -8.16
N ILE A 1009 28.55 1.18 -9.31
CA ILE A 1009 29.92 1.38 -9.79
C ILE A 1009 30.08 2.84 -10.21
N ALA A 1010 31.08 3.52 -9.66
CA ALA A 1010 31.55 4.81 -10.17
C ALA A 1010 32.71 4.59 -11.14
N PHE A 1011 32.68 5.30 -12.26
CA PHE A 1011 33.76 5.31 -13.26
C PHE A 1011 34.55 6.60 -13.09
N LEU A 1012 35.85 6.47 -12.82
CA LEU A 1012 36.71 7.59 -12.43
C LEU A 1012 37.49 8.15 -13.64
N PRO A 1013 37.80 9.46 -13.67
CA PRO A 1013 38.44 10.10 -14.83
C PRO A 1013 39.83 9.57 -15.19
N ASP A 1014 40.50 8.88 -14.27
CA ASP A 1014 41.83 8.28 -14.45
C ASP A 1014 41.77 6.85 -14.99
N GLY A 1015 40.59 6.38 -15.40
CA GLY A 1015 40.36 5.03 -15.92
C GLY A 1015 40.16 3.96 -14.84
N GLN A 1016 40.16 4.35 -13.56
CA GLN A 1016 39.80 3.46 -12.47
C GLN A 1016 38.27 3.31 -12.33
N VAL A 1017 37.86 2.22 -11.70
CA VAL A 1017 36.48 1.94 -11.32
C VAL A 1017 36.39 1.74 -9.80
N GLN A 1018 35.29 2.21 -9.21
CA GLN A 1018 34.99 2.05 -7.79
C GLN A 1018 33.62 1.40 -7.62
N PRO A 1019 33.55 0.05 -7.55
CA PRO A 1019 32.36 -0.62 -7.07
C PRO A 1019 32.11 -0.28 -5.60
N VAL A 1020 30.84 -0.07 -5.28
CA VAL A 1020 30.34 0.24 -3.95
C VAL A 1020 29.06 -0.57 -3.73
N SER A 1021 29.08 -1.36 -2.68
CA SER A 1021 27.93 -2.06 -2.15
C SER A 1021 27.49 -1.42 -0.83
N GLU A 1022 26.23 -1.63 -0.50
CA GLU A 1022 25.65 -1.25 0.77
C GLU A 1022 26.50 -1.79 1.94
N PRO A 1023 26.96 -0.93 2.88
CA PRO A 1023 27.85 -1.38 3.95
C PRO A 1023 27.15 -2.08 5.12
N VAL A 1024 25.86 -1.82 5.37
CA VAL A 1024 25.20 -2.28 6.62
C VAL A 1024 23.82 -2.89 6.38
N ARG A 1025 22.96 -2.23 5.60
CA ARG A 1025 21.58 -2.68 5.40
C ARG A 1025 21.57 -4.07 4.78
N ARG A 1026 20.60 -4.90 5.19
CA ARG A 1026 20.49 -6.31 4.77
C ARG A 1026 21.75 -7.14 5.02
N GLY A 1027 22.54 -6.78 6.03
CA GLY A 1027 23.76 -7.51 6.38
C GLY A 1027 24.95 -7.23 5.47
N GLY A 1028 24.93 -6.10 4.74
CA GLY A 1028 26.02 -5.64 3.88
C GLY A 1028 26.12 -6.38 2.53
N GLY A 1029 26.82 -5.76 1.60
CA GLY A 1029 27.17 -6.32 0.29
C GLY A 1029 28.68 -6.42 0.07
N SER A 1030 29.07 -6.69 -1.18
CA SER A 1030 30.45 -6.96 -1.54
C SER A 1030 30.82 -6.33 -2.89
N ALA A 1031 31.95 -5.63 -2.88
CA ALA A 1031 32.55 -4.97 -4.02
C ALA A 1031 33.92 -5.59 -4.36
N MET A 1032 34.16 -5.89 -5.64
CA MET A 1032 35.42 -6.46 -6.13
C MET A 1032 35.84 -5.86 -7.48
N VAL A 1033 37.15 -5.84 -7.73
CA VAL A 1033 37.79 -5.41 -8.99
C VAL A 1033 38.82 -6.45 -9.43
N GLU A 1034 39.12 -6.53 -10.74
CA GLU A 1034 40.10 -7.48 -11.27
C GLU A 1034 41.54 -7.15 -10.87
N SER A 1035 41.90 -5.86 -10.81
CA SER A 1035 43.23 -5.40 -10.39
C SER A 1035 43.17 -4.20 -9.46
N LEU A 1036 43.94 -4.24 -8.37
CA LEU A 1036 44.09 -3.13 -7.43
C LEU A 1036 45.08 -2.05 -7.91
N TYR A 1037 45.85 -2.32 -8.97
CA TYR A 1037 46.84 -1.39 -9.51
C TYR A 1037 46.53 -1.11 -10.98
N PRO A 1038 46.66 0.16 -11.43
CA PRO A 1038 46.58 0.46 -12.85
C PRO A 1038 47.68 -0.31 -13.59
N PRO A 1039 47.44 -0.77 -14.83
CA PRO A 1039 48.49 -1.40 -15.62
C PRO A 1039 49.69 -0.45 -15.70
N ALA A 1040 50.91 -0.98 -15.51
CA ALA A 1040 52.13 -0.19 -15.67
C ALA A 1040 52.06 0.51 -17.03
N SER A 1041 52.17 1.85 -17.03
CA SER A 1041 52.10 2.63 -18.27
C SER A 1041 53.07 2.06 -19.31
N PRO A 1042 52.64 1.88 -20.58
CA PRO A 1042 53.50 1.34 -21.64
C PRO A 1042 54.83 2.07 -21.80
#